data_AF-A0AAN8IVL0-F1
#
_entry.id   AF-A0AAN8IVL0-F1
#
_cell.length_a   1.000
_cell.length_b   1.000
_cell.length_c   1.000
_cell.angle_alpha   90.00
_cell.angle_beta   90.00
_cell.angle_gamma   90.00
#
_symmetry.space_group_name_H-M   'P 1'
#
loop_
_entity.id
_entity.type
_entity.pdbx_description
1 polymer ?
#
loop_
_entity_poly.entity_id
_entity_poly.type
_entity_poly.pdbx_seq_one_letter_code
_entity_poly.pdbx_strand_id
1 'polypeptide(L)'
;MRRLGDVDPDSGHPTPREDEEYMDDGSGSPVCSHFLPLTSTPLAENRRSSVQRFFEDSERNQMDVEEKEALVASVKQLIQTTEKNRKLVKENEKILNQSHQWNEEKSILEKQIQECNALVETLQSELKEKCGRIELLELRITDLLKTVTEHPSEEGFEASEELVSEKQDACTQCERNVDEEEALKNLQMTLAEMEDRNRFLDAENNELKCKLDNLTTVVDEVVNLRGLLEDRNQKVTLLEGENRGLQKKKEELMKNLEAKTEELIGMKEKYKRLEDEVEALRDENAGFAELRLRNEDFERLLTERDRNLEELRMHESEMKSRISSCEREIEELKTNDKKMKSIVSEKTDEADKLREECVKLREMSSKLTEENVFSSVLSEELNMRLSRANAELEELRLSVMNEKQAREAAEDNLRRCSDLEMKVRERSVRIDDLITANEKMSQELEFLRQAAANSSSKEEMEQLSSALTECRKNLECAIAENKTLMAKEVASAEQIAKLESLRYELKCRDEIVAELRAVESKLQDALVEKSAEITDLGHRLDKINEECDRVRGEFHVFQELAEQQYCQMMEEKRGQIEALSSRLAQLEDYPGQFVSIDENSCAKWKSLEKAGKFRDHILPPIHELAENDASNSAAIAVSAVPEVLPSSPEKCDAETQISKDFPEEVEGVLPINRLITSVENSRDCDFHPSTSHMQDELKRLLTCAKYEQRSNVIDTAVVRYLKECQQHLADTEGRVREELRALCDDKQILEKKMNSEKLKWSIEREDLQLQLDRFRRQADQVTCVQKEKMSITSELNAAKIQIEQYRVKLRKQSEELEAISAEKENVTHLMVEFQKLDQESQEEIKKANVLIDKLEGELQNAQAELEKERREVISLKDEHDLSMITIQHLKGRIADLDQKVIDLERQCEKLLKTERYNQKTIQLVCESFWEREEFVNRLRRRSYERRKLIEHFVDKVGEIIASFKGDSDPVDSMQATIEKWKLADVHDEMDHDSKTRALKADVEELGSGDQLSTAYKRVLSSSRKKH
;
A
#
# COMPACT_ATOMS: atom_id res chain seq x y z
N MET A 1 -71.32 -27.78 20.22
CA MET A 1 -71.34 -27.57 21.69
C MET A 1 -70.53 -26.32 22.01
N ARG A 2 -70.90 -25.61 23.08
CA ARG A 2 -70.47 -24.26 23.48
C ARG A 2 -69.02 -24.18 24.01
N ARG A 3 -68.40 -22.99 23.82
CA ARG A 3 -67.73 -22.06 24.79
C ARG A 3 -66.39 -21.57 24.19
N LEU A 4 -66.21 -20.29 23.83
CA LEU A 4 -66.05 -19.04 24.62
C LEU A 4 -64.85 -19.03 25.57
N GLY A 5 -63.95 -18.07 25.38
CA GLY A 5 -62.97 -17.62 26.39
C GLY A 5 -61.80 -16.81 25.81
N ASP A 6 -62.01 -15.50 25.62
CA ASP A 6 -60.96 -14.46 25.58
C ASP A 6 -60.10 -14.49 26.85
N VAL A 7 -58.82 -14.06 26.80
CA VAL A 7 -58.13 -13.16 27.76
C VAL A 7 -56.74 -12.77 27.19
N ASP A 8 -56.53 -11.48 26.92
CA ASP A 8 -55.21 -10.80 26.92
C ASP A 8 -54.73 -10.57 28.36
N PRO A 9 -53.40 -10.60 28.61
CA PRO A 9 -52.73 -9.40 29.14
C PRO A 9 -51.33 -9.22 28.52
N ASP A 10 -50.95 -8.03 28.06
CA ASP A 10 -50.49 -6.86 28.80
C ASP A 10 -49.12 -6.98 29.51
N SER A 11 -48.22 -6.07 29.10
CA SER A 11 -47.07 -5.48 29.79
C SER A 11 -45.94 -6.35 30.32
N GLY A 12 -44.71 -6.04 29.89
CA GLY A 12 -43.52 -6.39 30.68
C GLY A 12 -42.20 -6.43 29.94
N HIS A 13 -41.71 -5.28 29.47
CA HIS A 13 -40.26 -5.10 29.34
C HIS A 13 -39.60 -5.26 30.72
N PRO A 14 -38.40 -5.86 30.77
CA PRO A 14 -37.27 -5.05 31.21
C PRO A 14 -35.99 -5.30 30.43
N THR A 15 -35.28 -4.21 30.22
CA THR A 15 -33.86 -4.07 29.88
C THR A 15 -32.96 -4.81 30.89
N PRO A 16 -31.82 -5.37 30.44
CA PRO A 16 -30.58 -5.38 31.23
C PRO A 16 -29.48 -4.67 30.43
N ARG A 17 -29.06 -3.45 30.80
CA ARG A 17 -27.96 -3.15 31.73
C ARG A 17 -26.72 -4.05 31.56
N GLU A 18 -25.71 -3.40 30.97
CA GLU A 18 -24.28 -3.64 31.04
C GLU A 18 -23.85 -3.96 32.48
N ASP A 19 -22.99 -4.98 32.66
CA ASP A 19 -21.65 -4.83 33.23
C ASP A 19 -20.97 -6.19 33.48
N GLU A 20 -19.69 -6.19 33.14
CA GLU A 20 -18.56 -6.93 33.73
C GLU A 20 -18.39 -8.45 33.53
N GLU A 21 -17.31 -8.76 32.78
CA GLU A 21 -16.23 -9.70 33.07
C GLU A 21 -16.52 -10.87 34.01
N TYR A 22 -16.36 -12.11 33.52
CA TYR A 22 -15.51 -13.13 34.17
C TYR A 22 -15.22 -14.27 33.19
N MET A 23 -13.94 -14.64 33.10
CA MET A 23 -13.43 -15.89 32.57
C MET A 23 -14.14 -17.08 33.25
N ASP A 24 -14.41 -18.17 32.52
CA ASP A 24 -13.88 -19.52 32.81
C ASP A 24 -14.56 -20.60 31.94
N ASP A 25 -13.81 -21.67 31.73
CA ASP A 25 -13.98 -22.84 30.88
C ASP A 25 -15.32 -23.59 31.03
N GLY A 26 -15.80 -24.19 29.94
CA GLY A 26 -16.90 -25.14 30.05
C GLY A 26 -17.46 -25.67 28.75
N SER A 27 -16.83 -26.73 28.25
CA SER A 27 -17.42 -27.70 27.31
C SER A 27 -18.86 -28.06 27.72
N GLY A 28 -19.83 -27.74 26.86
CA GLY A 28 -21.23 -28.04 27.09
C GLY A 28 -22.02 -28.10 25.79
N SER A 29 -22.09 -29.29 25.21
CA SER A 29 -23.08 -29.65 24.19
C SER A 29 -24.50 -29.37 24.69
N PRO A 30 -25.41 -28.84 23.85
CA PRO A 30 -26.83 -29.04 24.04
C PRO A 30 -27.43 -29.82 22.87
N VAL A 31 -27.84 -31.04 23.20
CA VAL A 31 -28.89 -31.79 22.50
C VAL A 31 -30.25 -31.21 22.90
N CYS A 32 -31.18 -31.26 21.95
CA CYS A 32 -32.64 -31.11 22.05
C CYS A 32 -33.24 -29.69 22.09
N SER A 33 -34.05 -29.38 21.05
CA SER A 33 -35.50 -29.18 21.24
C SER A 33 -36.22 -28.86 19.92
N HIS A 34 -37.12 -29.77 19.53
CA HIS A 34 -38.44 -29.54 18.93
C HIS A 34 -38.71 -28.25 18.14
N PHE A 35 -38.88 -28.38 16.82
CA PHE A 35 -39.85 -27.58 16.06
C PHE A 35 -40.73 -28.48 15.19
N LEU A 36 -42.04 -28.37 15.42
CA LEU A 36 -43.10 -28.88 14.55
C LEU A 36 -43.10 -28.10 13.22
N PRO A 37 -43.33 -28.75 12.06
CA PRO A 37 -43.37 -28.06 10.78
C PRO A 37 -44.75 -27.43 10.56
N LEU A 38 -44.80 -26.10 10.54
CA LEU A 38 -45.87 -25.36 9.88
C LEU A 38 -45.43 -25.07 8.45
N THR A 39 -46.08 -25.69 7.47
CA THR A 39 -46.45 -25.10 6.16
C THR A 39 -46.98 -26.19 5.22
N SER A 40 -48.20 -26.65 5.49
CA SER A 40 -49.05 -27.22 4.45
C SER A 40 -49.50 -26.08 3.52
N THR A 41 -48.82 -25.92 2.38
CA THR A 41 -49.34 -25.11 1.27
C THR A 41 -50.12 -26.04 0.35
N PRO A 42 -51.45 -25.88 0.21
CA PRO A 42 -52.23 -26.78 -0.62
C PRO A 42 -51.94 -26.51 -2.11
N LEU A 43 -51.69 -27.60 -2.84
CA LEU A 43 -51.66 -27.67 -4.31
C LEU A 43 -52.91 -26.99 -4.89
N ALA A 44 -52.71 -25.80 -5.46
CA ALA A 44 -53.74 -25.08 -6.20
C ALA A 44 -53.77 -25.52 -7.67
N GLU A 45 -54.39 -26.66 -7.94
CA GLU A 45 -54.90 -27.05 -9.26
C GLU A 45 -56.13 -26.21 -9.63
N ASN A 46 -55.99 -24.90 -9.94
CA ASN A 46 -56.97 -24.17 -10.75
C ASN A 46 -56.58 -22.71 -11.11
N ARG A 47 -55.45 -22.49 -11.78
CA ARG A 47 -55.05 -21.14 -12.25
C ARG A 47 -55.14 -20.93 -13.78
N ARG A 48 -56.12 -21.55 -14.46
CA ARG A 48 -56.41 -21.20 -15.87
C ARG A 48 -57.50 -20.12 -16.06
N SER A 49 -58.29 -19.80 -15.04
CA SER A 49 -59.42 -18.85 -15.15
C SER A 49 -59.10 -17.40 -14.76
N SER A 50 -57.97 -17.13 -14.09
CA SER A 50 -57.61 -15.78 -13.60
C SER A 50 -56.89 -14.92 -14.64
N VAL A 51 -56.18 -15.52 -15.60
CA VAL A 51 -55.47 -14.77 -16.64
C VAL A 51 -56.46 -14.28 -17.71
N GLN A 52 -57.53 -15.02 -17.97
CA GLN A 52 -58.53 -14.68 -18.97
C GLN A 52 -59.37 -13.45 -18.57
N ARG A 53 -59.72 -13.30 -17.28
CA ARG A 53 -60.39 -12.07 -16.78
C ARG A 53 -59.51 -10.81 -16.85
N PHE A 54 -58.19 -10.96 -16.70
CA PHE A 54 -57.28 -9.81 -16.76
C PHE A 54 -57.19 -9.22 -18.18
N PHE A 55 -57.32 -10.05 -19.22
CA PHE A 55 -57.40 -9.56 -20.60
C PHE A 55 -58.79 -9.02 -20.96
N GLU A 56 -59.86 -9.61 -20.43
CA GLU A 56 -61.24 -9.14 -20.68
C GLU A 56 -61.56 -7.79 -20.00
N ASP A 57 -60.94 -7.47 -18.86
CA ASP A 57 -61.10 -6.15 -18.21
C ASP A 57 -60.19 -5.06 -18.82
N SER A 58 -59.10 -5.45 -19.50
CA SER A 58 -58.19 -4.52 -20.20
C SER A 58 -58.77 -3.96 -21.50
N GLU A 59 -59.68 -4.68 -22.17
CA GLU A 59 -60.36 -4.21 -23.39
C GLU A 59 -61.35 -3.05 -23.14
N ARG A 60 -61.78 -2.82 -21.89
CA ARG A 60 -62.75 -1.75 -21.57
C ARG A 60 -62.11 -0.42 -21.17
N ASN A 61 -60.81 -0.40 -20.85
CA ASN A 61 -60.09 0.82 -20.53
C ASN A 61 -59.36 1.30 -21.80
N GLN A 62 -59.65 2.53 -22.24
CA GLN A 62 -58.88 3.21 -23.29
C GLN A 62 -57.47 3.51 -22.76
N MET A 63 -56.61 2.50 -22.70
CA MET A 63 -55.18 2.72 -22.52
C MET A 63 -54.60 3.28 -23.81
N ASP A 64 -53.70 4.24 -23.65
CA ASP A 64 -52.98 4.88 -24.74
C ASP A 64 -52.18 3.85 -25.56
N VAL A 65 -51.94 4.15 -26.84
CA VAL A 65 -51.28 3.22 -27.78
C VAL A 65 -49.88 2.86 -27.27
N GLU A 66 -49.18 3.80 -26.64
CA GLU A 66 -47.85 3.60 -26.04
C GLU A 66 -47.89 2.62 -24.84
N GLU A 67 -48.92 2.69 -23.99
CA GLU A 67 -49.07 1.77 -22.86
C GLU A 67 -49.39 0.34 -23.34
N LYS A 68 -50.13 0.21 -24.44
CA LYS A 68 -50.39 -1.09 -25.07
C LYS A 68 -49.12 -1.68 -25.69
N GLU A 69 -48.29 -0.87 -26.34
CA GLU A 69 -47.01 -1.33 -26.88
C GLU A 69 -46.03 -1.74 -25.77
N ALA A 70 -45.95 -0.97 -24.68
CA ALA A 70 -45.15 -1.31 -23.51
C ALA A 70 -45.62 -2.62 -22.85
N LEU A 71 -46.94 -2.80 -22.71
CA LEU A 71 -47.52 -4.04 -22.18
C LEU A 71 -47.22 -5.24 -23.10
N VAL A 72 -47.34 -5.08 -24.41
CA VAL A 72 -47.02 -6.15 -25.39
C VAL A 72 -45.53 -6.50 -25.36
N ALA A 73 -44.64 -5.51 -25.23
CA ALA A 73 -43.21 -5.74 -25.09
C ALA A 73 -42.89 -6.50 -23.79
N SER A 74 -43.52 -6.10 -22.67
CA SER A 74 -43.36 -6.76 -21.38
C SER A 74 -43.88 -8.21 -21.38
N VAL A 75 -45.03 -8.46 -22.03
CA VAL A 75 -45.57 -9.81 -22.21
C VAL A 75 -44.68 -10.67 -23.12
N LYS A 76 -44.12 -10.11 -24.21
CA LYS A 76 -43.14 -10.81 -25.06
C LYS A 76 -41.89 -11.21 -24.28
N GLN A 77 -41.37 -10.30 -23.46
CA GLN A 77 -40.22 -10.58 -22.60
C GLN A 77 -40.56 -11.66 -21.58
N LEU A 78 -41.74 -11.60 -20.96
CA LEU A 78 -42.20 -12.64 -20.02
C LEU A 78 -42.31 -14.02 -20.70
N ILE A 79 -42.87 -14.10 -21.91
CA ILE A 79 -42.96 -15.35 -22.68
C ILE A 79 -41.56 -15.90 -22.98
N GLN A 80 -40.64 -15.07 -23.48
CA GLN A 80 -39.27 -15.50 -23.77
C GLN A 80 -38.54 -15.99 -22.51
N THR A 81 -38.72 -15.30 -21.39
CA THR A 81 -38.13 -15.68 -20.10
C THR A 81 -38.70 -17.01 -19.62
N THR A 82 -40.01 -17.20 -19.77
CA THR A 82 -40.71 -18.45 -19.41
C THR A 82 -40.25 -19.63 -20.29
N GLU A 83 -40.07 -19.42 -21.59
CA GLU A 83 -39.53 -20.44 -22.50
C GLU A 83 -38.08 -20.80 -22.18
N LYS A 84 -37.24 -19.82 -21.85
CA LYS A 84 -35.86 -20.04 -21.41
C LYS A 84 -35.83 -20.86 -20.12
N ASN A 85 -36.65 -20.50 -19.13
CA ASN A 85 -36.76 -21.25 -17.88
C ASN A 85 -37.25 -22.68 -18.13
N ARG A 86 -38.17 -22.90 -19.07
CA ARG A 86 -38.62 -24.25 -19.42
C ARG A 86 -37.54 -25.10 -20.07
N LYS A 87 -36.64 -24.49 -20.87
CA LYS A 87 -35.47 -25.19 -21.42
C LYS A 87 -34.48 -25.56 -20.32
N LEU A 88 -34.18 -24.63 -19.41
CA LEU A 88 -33.29 -24.87 -18.28
C LEU A 88 -33.83 -25.97 -17.35
N VAL A 89 -35.13 -26.01 -17.08
CA VAL A 89 -35.74 -27.09 -16.27
C VAL A 89 -35.54 -28.46 -16.92
N LYS A 90 -35.73 -28.59 -18.24
CA LYS A 90 -35.49 -29.85 -18.96
C LYS A 90 -34.03 -30.26 -18.98
N GLU A 91 -33.13 -29.29 -19.06
CA GLU A 91 -31.69 -29.53 -19.03
C GLU A 91 -31.24 -29.96 -17.64
N ASN A 92 -31.73 -29.31 -16.59
CA ASN A 92 -31.50 -29.71 -15.19
C ASN A 92 -32.05 -31.11 -14.91
N GLU A 93 -33.24 -31.44 -15.41
CA GLU A 93 -33.82 -32.79 -15.30
C GLU A 93 -32.95 -33.85 -16.00
N LYS A 94 -32.39 -33.51 -17.17
CA LYS A 94 -31.45 -34.38 -17.88
C LYS A 94 -30.15 -34.58 -17.09
N ILE A 95 -29.59 -33.52 -16.53
CA ILE A 95 -28.38 -33.57 -15.68
C ILE A 95 -28.66 -34.40 -14.42
N LEU A 96 -29.81 -34.22 -13.78
CA LEU A 96 -30.22 -34.99 -12.61
C LEU A 96 -30.33 -36.49 -12.92
N ASN A 97 -30.96 -36.84 -14.05
CA ASN A 97 -31.05 -38.23 -14.49
C ASN A 97 -29.68 -38.85 -14.81
N GLN A 98 -28.77 -38.08 -15.41
CA GLN A 98 -27.39 -38.53 -15.64
C GLN A 98 -26.62 -38.70 -14.32
N SER A 99 -26.82 -37.81 -13.35
CA SER A 99 -26.24 -37.92 -12.02
C SER A 99 -26.75 -39.16 -11.27
N HIS A 100 -28.03 -39.49 -11.37
CA HIS A 100 -28.58 -40.72 -10.81
C HIS A 100 -27.97 -41.98 -11.44
N GLN A 101 -27.86 -42.03 -12.76
CA GLN A 101 -27.20 -43.14 -13.46
C GLN A 101 -25.74 -43.30 -13.02
N TRP A 102 -25.00 -42.19 -12.93
CA TRP A 102 -23.61 -42.20 -12.46
C TRP A 102 -23.48 -42.70 -11.02
N ASN A 103 -24.39 -42.30 -10.13
CA ASN A 103 -24.38 -42.77 -8.75
C ASN A 103 -24.73 -44.26 -8.62
N GLU A 104 -25.62 -44.77 -9.47
CA GLU A 104 -25.94 -46.20 -9.55
C GLU A 104 -24.74 -47.00 -10.07
N GLU A 105 -24.10 -46.55 -11.15
CA GLU A 105 -22.87 -47.15 -11.67
C GLU A 105 -21.74 -47.13 -10.65
N LYS A 106 -21.56 -46.02 -9.94
CA LYS A 106 -20.59 -45.88 -8.84
C LYS A 106 -20.87 -46.89 -7.73
N SER A 107 -22.13 -47.03 -7.30
CA SER A 107 -22.52 -47.99 -6.26
C SER A 107 -22.25 -49.44 -6.68
N ILE A 108 -22.52 -49.79 -7.94
CA ILE A 108 -22.19 -51.11 -8.50
C ILE A 108 -20.68 -51.37 -8.49
N LEU A 109 -19.87 -50.38 -8.91
CA LEU A 109 -18.42 -50.50 -8.91
C LEU A 109 -17.84 -50.59 -7.48
N GLU A 110 -18.34 -49.81 -6.53
CA GLU A 110 -17.95 -49.88 -5.13
C GLU A 110 -18.23 -51.26 -4.54
N LYS A 111 -19.40 -51.85 -4.85
CA LYS A 111 -19.73 -53.21 -4.44
C LYS A 111 -18.80 -54.25 -5.06
N GLN A 112 -18.49 -54.14 -6.35
CA GLN A 112 -17.53 -55.03 -7.01
C GLN A 112 -16.12 -54.92 -6.41
N ILE A 113 -15.68 -53.72 -6.03
CA ILE A 113 -14.40 -53.51 -5.36
C ILE A 113 -14.41 -54.17 -3.97
N GLN A 114 -15.49 -54.03 -3.20
CA GLN A 114 -15.63 -54.69 -1.90
C GLN A 114 -15.59 -56.22 -2.02
N GLU A 115 -16.31 -56.80 -3.01
CA GLU A 115 -16.29 -58.24 -3.28
C GLU A 115 -14.90 -58.72 -3.71
N CYS A 116 -14.20 -57.98 -4.57
CA CYS A 116 -12.82 -58.27 -4.96
C CYS A 116 -11.85 -58.20 -3.77
N ASN A 117 -12.00 -57.22 -2.89
CA ASN A 117 -11.16 -57.10 -1.69
C ASN A 117 -11.39 -58.26 -0.72
N ALA A 118 -12.64 -58.66 -0.49
CA ALA A 118 -12.96 -59.83 0.32
C ALA A 118 -12.37 -61.13 -0.28
N LEU A 119 -12.39 -61.27 -1.61
CA LEU A 119 -11.75 -62.40 -2.29
C LEU A 119 -10.23 -62.39 -2.13
N VAL A 120 -9.59 -61.21 -2.24
CA VAL A 120 -8.14 -61.06 -2.03
C VAL A 120 -7.75 -61.41 -0.60
N GLU A 121 -8.50 -60.96 0.40
CA GLU A 121 -8.26 -61.32 1.82
C GLU A 121 -8.41 -62.83 2.05
N THR A 122 -9.39 -63.47 1.40
CA THR A 122 -9.57 -64.93 1.45
C THR A 122 -8.38 -65.66 0.83
N LEU A 123 -7.95 -65.24 -0.37
CA LEU A 123 -6.80 -65.83 -1.06
C LEU A 123 -5.48 -65.59 -0.31
N GLN A 124 -5.30 -64.44 0.32
CA GLN A 124 -4.14 -64.17 1.18
C GLN A 124 -4.14 -65.06 2.42
N SER A 125 -5.29 -65.30 3.03
CA SER A 125 -5.45 -66.21 4.16
C SER A 125 -5.13 -67.65 3.77
N GLU A 126 -5.63 -68.12 2.61
CA GLU A 126 -5.29 -69.44 2.05
C GLU A 126 -3.81 -69.58 1.71
N LEU A 127 -3.21 -68.55 1.11
CA LEU A 127 -1.78 -68.54 0.80
C LEU A 127 -0.95 -68.64 2.07
N LYS A 128 -1.31 -67.88 3.12
CA LYS A 128 -0.64 -67.93 4.42
C LYS A 128 -0.75 -69.31 5.08
N GLU A 129 -1.93 -69.95 4.99
CA GLU A 129 -2.12 -71.32 5.47
C GLU A 129 -1.24 -72.32 4.69
N LYS A 130 -1.21 -72.21 3.35
CA LYS A 130 -0.40 -73.09 2.51
C LYS A 130 1.10 -72.89 2.74
N CYS A 131 1.57 -71.65 2.88
CA CYS A 131 2.95 -71.36 3.27
C CYS A 131 3.29 -71.99 4.63
N GLY A 132 2.42 -71.86 5.64
CA GLY A 132 2.62 -72.53 6.93
C GLY A 132 2.67 -74.07 6.83
N ARG A 133 1.89 -74.68 5.93
CA ARG A 133 1.97 -76.13 5.66
C ARG A 133 3.27 -76.51 4.95
N ILE A 134 3.76 -75.68 4.03
CA ILE A 134 5.04 -75.90 3.35
C ILE A 134 6.17 -75.84 4.38
N GLU A 135 6.21 -74.81 5.24
CA GLU A 135 7.21 -74.70 6.31
C GLU A 135 7.19 -75.92 7.24
N LEU A 136 6.00 -76.44 7.59
CA LEU A 136 5.87 -77.67 8.38
C LEU A 136 6.41 -78.91 7.64
N LEU A 137 6.16 -79.01 6.33
CA LEU A 137 6.67 -80.11 5.50
C LEU A 137 8.19 -80.01 5.32
N GLU A 138 8.74 -78.81 5.15
CA GLU A 138 10.18 -78.56 5.09
C GLU A 138 10.84 -78.93 6.42
N LEU A 139 10.26 -78.55 7.56
CA LEU A 139 10.74 -78.96 8.88
C LEU A 139 10.76 -80.50 9.02
N ARG A 140 9.68 -81.17 8.58
CA ARG A 140 9.57 -82.63 8.60
C ARG A 140 10.56 -83.32 7.67
N ILE A 141 10.81 -82.76 6.48
CA ILE A 141 11.84 -83.25 5.56
C ILE A 141 13.22 -83.08 6.20
N THR A 142 13.46 -81.96 6.87
CA THR A 142 14.72 -81.69 7.58
C THR A 142 14.93 -82.68 8.73
N ASP A 143 13.89 -82.98 9.51
CA ASP A 143 13.92 -84.00 10.56
C ASP A 143 14.12 -85.42 9.98
N LEU A 144 13.45 -85.76 8.87
CA LEU A 144 13.64 -87.05 8.19
C LEU A 144 15.07 -87.19 7.65
N LEU A 145 15.61 -86.15 7.02
CA LEU A 145 17.01 -86.12 6.56
C LEU A 145 17.98 -86.23 7.74
N LYS A 146 17.65 -85.65 8.89
CA LYS A 146 18.43 -85.80 10.13
C LYS A 146 18.38 -87.24 10.66
N THR A 147 17.23 -87.91 10.61
CA THR A 147 17.13 -89.34 10.99
C THR A 147 17.83 -90.28 10.01
N VAL A 148 17.86 -89.95 8.71
CA VAL A 148 18.58 -90.72 7.68
C VAL A 148 20.09 -90.52 7.79
N THR A 149 20.55 -89.35 8.23
CA THR A 149 21.99 -89.09 8.43
C THR A 149 22.53 -89.61 9.77
N GLU A 150 21.68 -89.77 10.79
CA GLU A 150 22.09 -90.31 12.10
C GLU A 150 22.03 -91.86 12.18
N HIS A 151 21.41 -92.56 11.20
CA HIS A 151 21.44 -94.04 11.08
C HIS A 151 21.50 -94.53 9.61
N PRO A 152 22.69 -94.81 9.04
CA PRO A 152 22.79 -95.57 7.80
C PRO A 152 22.74 -97.07 8.13
N SER A 153 21.56 -97.68 8.10
CA SER A 153 21.46 -99.15 8.06
C SER A 153 21.55 -99.62 6.61
N GLU A 154 22.61 -100.37 6.35
CA GLU A 154 23.16 -100.88 5.10
C GLU A 154 22.31 -102.01 4.45
N GLU A 155 20.99 -101.89 4.45
CA GLU A 155 20.08 -102.91 3.89
C GLU A 155 18.93 -102.23 3.13
N GLY A 156 19.07 -102.07 1.81
CA GLY A 156 17.97 -101.49 1.02
C GLY A 156 18.20 -101.28 -0.47
N PHE A 157 19.24 -101.86 -1.08
CA PHE A 157 19.52 -101.71 -2.52
C PHE A 157 20.04 -103.00 -3.20
N GLU A 158 19.57 -104.17 -2.79
CA GLU A 158 19.91 -105.48 -3.42
C GLU A 158 18.67 -106.35 -3.74
N ALA A 159 17.53 -105.76 -4.13
CA ALA A 159 16.30 -106.55 -4.36
C ALA A 159 15.47 -106.16 -5.60
N SER A 160 16.07 -105.66 -6.68
CA SER A 160 15.29 -105.37 -7.90
C SER A 160 16.01 -105.60 -9.25
N GLU A 161 17.06 -106.42 -9.28
CA GLU A 161 17.78 -106.78 -10.52
C GLU A 161 17.91 -108.31 -10.72
N GLU A 162 16.90 -109.08 -10.29
CA GLU A 162 16.90 -110.55 -10.45
C GLU A 162 15.47 -111.08 -10.70
N LEU A 163 14.80 -110.68 -11.81
CA LEU A 163 13.51 -111.28 -12.15
C LEU A 163 12.97 -111.11 -13.58
N VAL A 164 13.80 -111.20 -14.64
CA VAL A 164 13.26 -111.35 -16.03
C VAL A 164 14.16 -112.20 -16.96
N SER A 165 14.47 -113.45 -16.58
CA SER A 165 15.11 -114.41 -17.50
C SER A 165 14.77 -115.88 -17.19
N GLU A 166 13.51 -116.33 -17.34
CA GLU A 166 13.22 -117.77 -17.37
C GLU A 166 11.83 -118.12 -17.94
N LYS A 167 11.77 -118.63 -19.18
CA LYS A 167 11.24 -119.97 -19.53
C LYS A 167 10.90 -120.13 -21.01
N GLN A 168 11.67 -121.01 -21.64
CA GLN A 168 11.48 -121.61 -22.95
C GLN A 168 11.63 -123.14 -22.80
N ASP A 169 10.86 -123.88 -23.61
CA ASP A 169 10.92 -125.33 -23.93
C ASP A 169 10.26 -126.39 -23.02
N ALA A 170 9.35 -127.18 -23.63
CA ALA A 170 9.47 -128.64 -23.83
C ALA A 170 8.14 -129.26 -24.36
N CYS A 171 8.19 -130.08 -25.41
CA CYS A 171 8.03 -131.57 -25.34
C CYS A 171 7.65 -132.23 -26.68
N THR A 172 8.32 -133.34 -27.01
CA THR A 172 8.09 -134.26 -28.15
C THR A 172 7.88 -135.70 -27.67
N GLN A 173 7.24 -136.54 -28.51
CA GLN A 173 7.65 -137.91 -28.92
C GLN A 173 6.86 -139.18 -28.45
N CYS A 174 6.68 -140.12 -29.40
CA CYS A 174 6.69 -141.63 -29.35
C CYS A 174 5.51 -142.30 -30.14
N GLU A 175 5.54 -143.52 -30.71
CA GLU A 175 6.49 -144.41 -31.44
C GLU A 175 5.78 -145.77 -31.82
N ARG A 176 5.99 -146.29 -33.05
CA ARG A 176 6.20 -147.71 -33.56
C ARG A 176 5.13 -148.86 -33.56
N ASN A 177 4.92 -149.40 -34.79
CA ASN A 177 5.01 -150.78 -35.38
C ASN A 177 4.41 -152.08 -34.75
N VAL A 178 3.79 -152.97 -35.57
CA VAL A 178 4.24 -154.34 -36.04
C VAL A 178 3.09 -155.23 -36.64
N ASP A 179 3.42 -155.87 -37.77
CA ASP A 179 2.93 -157.03 -38.58
C ASP A 179 1.97 -158.08 -37.93
N GLU A 180 0.83 -158.53 -38.51
CA GLU A 180 0.51 -159.33 -39.74
C GLU A 180 0.88 -160.83 -39.68
N GLU A 181 -0.15 -161.71 -39.50
CA GLU A 181 -0.31 -163.08 -40.06
C GLU A 181 -1.09 -164.07 -39.13
N GLU A 182 -2.33 -163.72 -38.76
CA GLU A 182 -3.37 -164.71 -38.34
C GLU A 182 -4.68 -164.46 -39.14
N ALA A 183 -4.47 -164.15 -40.43
CA ALA A 183 -5.30 -163.39 -41.36
C ALA A 183 -6.61 -164.01 -41.89
N LEU A 184 -7.23 -164.98 -41.21
CA LEU A 184 -8.55 -165.50 -41.65
C LEU A 184 -9.52 -165.85 -40.50
N LYS A 185 -9.00 -166.10 -39.30
CA LYS A 185 -9.78 -165.93 -38.05
C LYS A 185 -9.73 -164.48 -37.58
N ASN A 186 -8.62 -163.80 -37.89
CA ASN A 186 -8.53 -162.36 -37.86
C ASN A 186 -9.44 -161.68 -38.88
N LEU A 187 -10.06 -162.28 -39.89
CA LEU A 187 -10.97 -161.50 -40.77
C LEU A 187 -12.35 -161.26 -40.15
N GLN A 188 -12.86 -162.17 -39.33
CA GLN A 188 -14.07 -161.94 -38.53
C GLN A 188 -13.78 -161.22 -37.22
N MET A 189 -12.61 -161.47 -36.62
CA MET A 189 -12.14 -160.67 -35.49
C MET A 189 -11.73 -159.26 -35.95
N THR A 190 -11.14 -159.06 -37.14
CA THR A 190 -10.88 -157.72 -37.70
C THR A 190 -12.15 -157.07 -38.18
N LEU A 191 -13.21 -157.77 -38.60
CA LEU A 191 -14.48 -157.09 -38.87
C LEU A 191 -15.09 -156.55 -37.57
N ALA A 192 -15.04 -157.33 -36.49
CA ALA A 192 -15.46 -156.87 -35.16
C ALA A 192 -14.51 -155.81 -34.58
N GLU A 193 -13.19 -155.95 -34.75
CA GLU A 193 -12.19 -154.96 -34.34
C GLU A 193 -12.25 -153.73 -35.24
N MET A 194 -12.64 -153.82 -36.51
CA MET A 194 -12.85 -152.69 -37.43
C MET A 194 -14.17 -152.01 -37.14
N GLU A 195 -15.20 -152.73 -36.71
CA GLU A 195 -16.43 -152.15 -36.16
C GLU A 195 -16.17 -151.46 -34.82
N ASP A 196 -15.32 -152.04 -33.96
CA ASP A 196 -14.87 -151.42 -32.71
C ASP A 196 -13.89 -150.27 -32.97
N ARG A 197 -13.03 -150.37 -34.00
CA ARG A 197 -12.14 -149.31 -34.48
C ARG A 197 -12.96 -148.20 -35.10
N ASN A 198 -14.01 -148.49 -35.86
CA ASN A 198 -14.92 -147.48 -36.38
C ASN A 198 -15.72 -146.84 -35.25
N ARG A 199 -16.16 -147.59 -34.23
CA ARG A 199 -16.76 -146.99 -33.02
C ARG A 199 -15.76 -146.12 -32.25
N PHE A 200 -14.50 -146.53 -32.18
CA PHE A 200 -13.43 -145.75 -31.56
C PHE A 200 -13.10 -144.50 -32.39
N LEU A 201 -13.02 -144.61 -33.71
CA LEU A 201 -12.78 -143.51 -34.63
C LEU A 201 -13.99 -142.57 -34.71
N ASP A 202 -15.21 -143.07 -34.54
CA ASP A 202 -16.41 -142.27 -34.40
C ASP A 202 -16.43 -141.56 -33.04
N ALA A 203 -15.99 -142.22 -31.96
CA ALA A 203 -15.81 -141.58 -30.67
C ALA A 203 -14.71 -140.51 -30.72
N GLU A 204 -13.58 -140.79 -31.38
CA GLU A 204 -12.47 -139.87 -31.59
C GLU A 204 -12.88 -138.72 -32.53
N ASN A 205 -13.64 -138.99 -33.60
CA ASN A 205 -14.21 -137.97 -34.46
C ASN A 205 -15.24 -137.11 -33.72
N ASN A 206 -16.07 -137.71 -32.86
CA ASN A 206 -17.00 -136.96 -32.01
C ASN A 206 -16.25 -136.13 -30.96
N GLU A 207 -15.14 -136.63 -30.40
CA GLU A 207 -14.28 -135.89 -29.48
C GLU A 207 -13.55 -134.76 -30.20
N LEU A 208 -13.03 -135.00 -31.40
CA LEU A 208 -12.41 -133.99 -32.27
C LEU A 208 -13.44 -132.96 -32.70
N LYS A 209 -14.68 -133.35 -32.96
CA LYS A 209 -15.79 -132.43 -33.25
C LYS A 209 -16.14 -131.60 -32.02
N CYS A 210 -16.21 -132.19 -30.83
CA CYS A 210 -16.38 -131.43 -29.58
C CYS A 210 -15.20 -130.48 -29.33
N LYS A 211 -13.96 -130.90 -29.62
CA LYS A 211 -12.77 -130.06 -29.55
C LYS A 211 -12.81 -128.92 -30.57
N LEU A 212 -13.30 -129.19 -31.78
CA LEU A 212 -13.50 -128.19 -32.83
C LEU A 212 -14.59 -127.20 -32.44
N ASP A 213 -15.69 -127.64 -31.84
CA ASP A 213 -16.76 -126.79 -31.34
C ASP A 213 -16.27 -125.92 -30.16
N ASN A 214 -15.46 -126.48 -29.26
CA ASN A 214 -14.79 -125.73 -28.19
C ASN A 214 -13.80 -124.70 -28.75
N LEU A 215 -12.99 -125.07 -29.76
CA LEU A 215 -12.08 -124.15 -30.43
C LEU A 215 -12.84 -123.03 -31.17
N THR A 216 -13.98 -123.36 -31.78
CA THR A 216 -14.86 -122.37 -32.40
C THR A 216 -15.39 -121.39 -31.35
N THR A 217 -15.81 -121.90 -30.19
CA THR A 217 -16.24 -121.07 -29.05
C THR A 217 -15.13 -120.15 -28.56
N VAL A 218 -13.90 -120.66 -28.43
CA VAL A 218 -12.72 -119.85 -28.05
C VAL A 218 -12.39 -118.79 -29.11
N VAL A 219 -12.52 -119.13 -30.40
CA VAL A 219 -12.34 -118.15 -31.49
C VAL A 219 -13.39 -117.05 -31.40
N ASP A 220 -14.66 -117.40 -31.16
CA ASP A 220 -15.73 -116.42 -30.97
C ASP A 220 -15.48 -115.54 -29.73
N GLU A 221 -15.00 -116.11 -28.63
CA GLU A 221 -14.58 -115.37 -27.44
C GLU A 221 -13.40 -114.42 -27.75
N VAL A 222 -12.40 -114.86 -28.52
CA VAL A 222 -11.27 -114.01 -28.93
C VAL A 222 -11.72 -112.87 -29.85
N VAL A 223 -12.67 -113.12 -30.75
CA VAL A 223 -13.27 -112.07 -31.60
C VAL A 223 -14.03 -111.06 -30.73
N ASN A 224 -14.80 -111.52 -29.75
CA ASN A 224 -15.50 -110.65 -28.80
C ASN A 224 -14.53 -109.83 -27.94
N LEU A 225 -13.46 -110.45 -27.42
CA LEU A 225 -12.42 -109.76 -26.65
C LEU A 225 -11.68 -108.73 -27.50
N ARG A 226 -11.42 -109.02 -28.78
CA ARG A 226 -10.84 -108.07 -29.73
C ARG A 226 -11.78 -106.89 -29.95
N GLY A 227 -13.09 -107.12 -30.10
CA GLY A 227 -14.09 -106.05 -30.18
C GLY A 227 -14.07 -105.15 -28.94
N LEU A 228 -14.10 -105.75 -27.75
CA LEU A 228 -14.02 -105.00 -26.49
C LEU A 228 -12.69 -104.23 -26.31
N LEU A 229 -11.58 -104.79 -26.79
CA LEU A 229 -10.28 -104.10 -26.79
C LEU A 229 -10.30 -102.89 -27.72
N GLU A 230 -10.87 -103.03 -28.92
CA GLU A 230 -11.00 -101.95 -29.89
C GLU A 230 -11.88 -100.81 -29.33
N ASP A 231 -13.02 -101.14 -28.73
CA ASP A 231 -13.90 -100.18 -28.07
C ASP A 231 -13.18 -99.44 -26.92
N ARG A 232 -12.36 -100.15 -26.15
CA ARG A 232 -11.54 -99.53 -25.10
C ARG A 232 -10.46 -98.61 -25.67
N ASN A 233 -9.80 -98.99 -26.77
CA ASN A 233 -8.82 -98.14 -27.44
C ASN A 233 -9.47 -96.87 -28.00
N GLN A 234 -10.65 -96.98 -28.60
CA GLN A 234 -11.44 -95.81 -29.03
C GLN A 234 -11.80 -94.92 -27.84
N LYS A 235 -12.19 -95.49 -26.71
CA LYS A 235 -12.45 -94.71 -25.49
C LYS A 235 -11.21 -94.01 -24.96
N VAL A 236 -10.04 -94.66 -24.97
CA VAL A 236 -8.77 -94.05 -24.53
C VAL A 236 -8.40 -92.87 -25.44
N THR A 237 -8.47 -93.05 -26.76
CA THR A 237 -8.17 -91.97 -27.71
C THR A 237 -9.09 -90.75 -27.57
N LEU A 238 -10.38 -90.97 -27.27
CA LEU A 238 -11.31 -89.88 -26.93
C LEU A 238 -10.91 -89.16 -25.65
N LEU A 239 -10.63 -89.90 -24.57
CA LEU A 239 -10.21 -89.32 -23.29
C LEU A 239 -8.88 -88.57 -23.39
N GLU A 240 -7.93 -89.05 -24.19
CA GLU A 240 -6.71 -88.32 -24.51
C GLU A 240 -6.99 -87.02 -25.27
N GLY A 241 -7.95 -87.04 -26.20
CA GLY A 241 -8.45 -85.84 -26.88
C GLY A 241 -9.04 -84.82 -25.91
N GLU A 242 -9.91 -85.27 -25.01
CA GLU A 242 -10.50 -84.43 -23.96
C GLU A 242 -9.44 -83.85 -23.02
N ASN A 243 -8.48 -84.67 -22.57
CA ASN A 243 -7.38 -84.22 -21.73
C ASN A 243 -6.51 -83.16 -22.42
N ARG A 244 -6.19 -83.33 -23.71
CA ARG A 244 -5.49 -82.30 -24.51
C ARG A 244 -6.33 -81.01 -24.61
N GLY A 245 -7.64 -81.13 -24.77
CA GLY A 245 -8.56 -79.99 -24.79
C GLY A 245 -8.62 -79.24 -23.44
N LEU A 246 -8.66 -79.98 -22.33
CA LEU A 246 -8.62 -79.41 -20.98
C LEU A 246 -7.27 -78.73 -20.68
N GLN A 247 -6.16 -79.33 -21.13
CA GLN A 247 -4.83 -78.74 -20.97
C GLN A 247 -4.71 -77.41 -21.71
N LYS A 248 -5.21 -77.32 -22.94
CA LYS A 248 -5.26 -76.04 -23.68
C LYS A 248 -6.10 -74.99 -22.96
N LYS A 249 -7.29 -75.35 -22.46
CA LYS A 249 -8.12 -74.44 -21.66
C LYS A 249 -7.43 -73.97 -20.39
N LYS A 250 -6.69 -74.85 -19.71
CA LYS A 250 -5.89 -74.49 -18.53
C LYS A 250 -4.82 -73.46 -18.89
N GLU A 251 -4.11 -73.65 -20.00
CA GLU A 251 -3.09 -72.71 -20.48
C GLU A 251 -3.68 -71.35 -20.87
N GLU A 252 -4.85 -71.33 -21.54
CA GLU A 252 -5.57 -70.10 -21.85
C GLU A 252 -6.03 -69.35 -20.59
N LEU A 253 -6.57 -70.07 -19.60
CA LEU A 253 -6.96 -69.47 -18.33
C LEU A 253 -5.75 -68.91 -17.56
N MET A 254 -4.61 -69.59 -17.58
CA MET A 254 -3.37 -69.08 -16.99
C MET A 254 -2.92 -67.78 -17.65
N LYS A 255 -2.91 -67.72 -18.99
CA LYS A 255 -2.57 -66.48 -19.72
C LYS A 255 -3.54 -65.34 -19.41
N ASN A 256 -4.83 -65.63 -19.30
CA ASN A 256 -5.82 -64.62 -18.92
C ASN A 256 -5.61 -64.12 -17.50
N LEU A 257 -5.24 -65.00 -16.55
CA LEU A 257 -4.91 -64.60 -15.19
C LEU A 257 -3.64 -63.75 -15.12
N GLU A 258 -2.61 -64.08 -15.90
CA GLU A 258 -1.40 -63.27 -16.02
C GLU A 258 -1.72 -61.87 -16.54
N ALA A 259 -2.49 -61.76 -17.63
CA ALA A 259 -2.93 -60.47 -18.17
C ALA A 259 -3.75 -59.65 -17.15
N LYS A 260 -4.66 -60.30 -16.40
CA LYS A 260 -5.42 -59.64 -15.33
C LYS A 260 -4.56 -59.18 -14.17
N THR A 261 -3.50 -59.93 -13.86
CA THR A 261 -2.52 -59.56 -12.83
C THR A 261 -1.73 -58.33 -13.25
N GLU A 262 -1.31 -58.24 -14.51
CA GLU A 262 -0.66 -57.06 -15.09
C GLU A 262 -1.59 -55.84 -15.11
N GLU A 263 -2.86 -56.00 -15.50
CA GLU A 263 -3.86 -54.93 -15.41
C GLU A 263 -4.02 -54.41 -13.98
N LEU A 264 -4.04 -55.30 -12.98
CA LEU A 264 -4.16 -54.95 -11.58
C LEU A 264 -2.93 -54.21 -11.04
N ILE A 265 -1.73 -54.59 -11.48
CA ILE A 265 -0.49 -53.85 -11.20
C ILE A 265 -0.57 -52.44 -11.79
N GLY A 266 -0.98 -52.31 -13.05
CA GLY A 266 -1.16 -51.00 -13.71
C GLY A 266 -2.21 -50.12 -13.01
N MET A 267 -3.28 -50.71 -12.48
CA MET A 267 -4.27 -49.99 -11.67
C MET A 267 -3.72 -49.54 -10.31
N LYS A 268 -2.92 -50.37 -9.63
CA LYS A 268 -2.23 -49.98 -8.38
C LYS A 268 -1.27 -48.81 -8.59
N GLU A 269 -0.52 -48.81 -9.69
CA GLU A 269 0.38 -47.69 -10.04
C GLU A 269 -0.37 -46.40 -10.36
N LYS A 270 -1.56 -46.48 -10.97
CA LYS A 270 -2.42 -45.32 -11.18
C LYS A 270 -2.99 -44.80 -9.85
N TYR A 271 -3.43 -45.69 -8.97
CA TYR A 271 -3.93 -45.32 -7.65
C TYR A 271 -2.85 -44.61 -6.83
N LYS A 272 -1.63 -45.14 -6.81
CA LYS A 272 -0.50 -44.50 -6.13
C LYS A 272 -0.20 -43.10 -6.67
N ARG A 273 -0.22 -42.91 -8.00
CA ARG A 273 -0.05 -41.58 -8.59
C ARG A 273 -1.15 -40.59 -8.20
N LEU A 274 -2.40 -41.05 -8.12
CA LEU A 274 -3.51 -40.22 -7.65
C LEU A 274 -3.36 -39.88 -6.17
N GLU A 275 -2.89 -40.82 -5.35
CA GLU A 275 -2.60 -40.59 -3.94
C GLU A 275 -1.48 -39.53 -3.76
N ASP A 276 -0.39 -39.65 -4.52
CA ASP A 276 0.70 -38.66 -4.54
C ASP A 276 0.19 -37.28 -5.00
N GLU A 277 -0.71 -37.22 -5.99
CA GLU A 277 -1.32 -35.97 -6.48
C GLU A 277 -2.27 -35.34 -5.44
N VAL A 278 -3.07 -36.14 -4.74
CA VAL A 278 -3.93 -35.68 -3.65
C VAL A 278 -3.09 -35.11 -2.50
N GLU A 279 -1.97 -35.74 -2.17
CA GLU A 279 -1.07 -35.24 -1.14
C GLU A 279 -0.40 -33.93 -1.57
N ALA A 280 0.06 -33.83 -2.82
CA ALA A 280 0.58 -32.57 -3.36
C ALA A 280 -0.46 -31.44 -3.32
N LEU A 281 -1.73 -31.72 -3.63
CA LEU A 281 -2.82 -30.75 -3.52
C LEU A 281 -3.12 -30.35 -2.07
N ARG A 282 -2.95 -31.25 -1.10
CA ARG A 282 -3.06 -30.91 0.33
C ARG A 282 -1.95 -29.98 0.78
N ASP A 283 -0.72 -30.23 0.35
CA ASP A 283 0.42 -29.36 0.63
C ASP A 283 0.23 -27.96 -0.01
N GLU A 284 -0.24 -27.89 -1.26
CA GLU A 284 -0.60 -26.62 -1.90
C GLU A 284 -1.71 -25.89 -1.12
N ASN A 285 -2.74 -26.61 -0.66
CA ASN A 285 -3.81 -26.03 0.16
C ASN A 285 -3.33 -25.52 1.52
N ALA A 286 -2.34 -26.17 2.13
CA ALA A 286 -1.67 -25.66 3.33
C ALA A 286 -0.92 -24.35 3.04
N GLY A 287 -0.24 -24.25 1.88
CA GLY A 287 0.37 -23.00 1.41
C GLY A 287 -0.65 -21.87 1.20
N PHE A 288 -1.86 -22.18 0.72
CA PHE A 288 -2.95 -21.20 0.63
C PHE A 288 -3.44 -20.70 2.00
N ALA A 289 -3.39 -21.53 3.04
CA ALA A 289 -3.73 -21.11 4.40
C ALA A 289 -2.71 -20.10 4.97
N GLU A 290 -1.41 -20.31 4.72
CA GLU A 290 -0.37 -19.33 5.09
C GLU A 290 -0.53 -18.01 4.33
N LEU A 291 -0.84 -18.07 3.03
CA LEU A 291 -1.13 -16.86 2.24
C LEU A 291 -2.36 -16.11 2.75
N ARG A 292 -3.39 -16.83 3.21
CA ARG A 292 -4.58 -16.21 3.82
C ARG A 292 -4.23 -15.48 5.10
N LEU A 293 -3.49 -16.10 6.02
CA LEU A 293 -3.00 -15.45 7.25
C LEU A 293 -2.15 -14.22 6.93
N ARG A 294 -1.30 -14.31 5.90
CA ARG A 294 -0.49 -13.17 5.46
C ARG A 294 -1.33 -12.03 4.87
N ASN A 295 -2.41 -12.34 4.17
CA ASN A 295 -3.37 -11.33 3.70
C ASN A 295 -4.10 -10.67 4.87
N GLU A 296 -4.53 -11.44 5.88
CA GLU A 296 -5.13 -10.90 7.11
C GLU A 296 -4.14 -9.96 7.85
N ASP A 297 -2.85 -10.29 7.88
CA ASP A 297 -1.79 -9.40 8.40
C ASP A 297 -1.67 -8.10 7.59
N PHE A 298 -1.73 -8.18 6.26
CA PHE A 298 -1.70 -7.00 5.39
C PHE A 298 -2.95 -6.13 5.56
N GLU A 299 -4.13 -6.72 5.69
CA GLU A 299 -5.37 -5.99 5.98
C GLU A 299 -5.27 -5.26 7.34
N ARG A 300 -4.75 -5.93 8.37
CA ARG A 300 -4.49 -5.28 9.67
C ARG A 300 -3.54 -4.09 9.52
N LEU A 301 -2.43 -4.25 8.81
CA LEU A 301 -1.48 -3.16 8.57
C LEU A 301 -2.09 -2.01 7.77
N LEU A 302 -2.94 -2.29 6.78
CA LEU A 302 -3.66 -1.27 6.02
C LEU A 302 -4.61 -0.48 6.92
N THR A 303 -5.42 -1.17 7.73
CA THR A 303 -6.34 -0.48 8.67
C THR A 303 -5.58 0.38 9.70
N GLU A 304 -4.42 -0.07 10.19
CA GLU A 304 -3.56 0.73 11.07
C GLU A 304 -3.00 1.97 10.35
N ARG A 305 -2.61 1.83 9.07
CA ARG A 305 -2.13 2.96 8.25
C ARG A 305 -3.23 3.98 7.99
N ASP A 306 -4.44 3.54 7.69
CA ASP A 306 -5.59 4.43 7.50
C ASP A 306 -5.92 5.18 8.79
N ARG A 307 -5.87 4.50 9.95
CA ARG A 307 -6.03 5.13 11.27
C ARG A 307 -4.97 6.22 11.50
N ASN A 308 -3.71 5.93 11.22
CA ASN A 308 -2.62 6.89 11.38
C ASN A 308 -2.73 8.08 10.41
N LEU A 309 -3.20 7.84 9.18
CA LEU A 309 -3.48 8.92 8.21
C LEU A 309 -4.59 9.84 8.70
N GLU A 310 -5.64 9.29 9.31
CA GLU A 310 -6.72 10.08 9.87
C GLU A 310 -6.27 10.92 11.07
N GLU A 311 -5.42 10.36 11.95
CA GLU A 311 -4.78 11.13 13.03
C GLU A 311 -3.91 12.28 12.50
N LEU A 312 -3.14 12.04 11.44
CA LEU A 312 -2.35 13.09 10.80
C LEU A 312 -3.22 14.17 10.16
N ARG A 313 -4.34 13.82 9.52
CA ARG A 313 -5.31 14.80 8.98
C ARG A 313 -5.96 15.65 10.07
N MET A 314 -6.27 15.04 11.22
CA MET A 314 -6.79 15.75 12.38
C MET A 314 -5.75 16.74 12.92
N HIS A 315 -4.48 16.33 13.04
CA HIS A 315 -3.39 17.21 13.44
C HIS A 315 -3.13 18.33 12.41
N GLU A 316 -3.21 18.05 11.12
CA GLU A 316 -3.10 19.06 10.06
C GLU A 316 -4.21 20.10 10.17
N SER A 317 -5.45 19.66 10.42
CA SER A 317 -6.62 20.52 10.60
C SER A 317 -6.47 21.40 11.84
N GLU A 318 -5.97 20.83 12.95
CA GLU A 318 -5.66 21.59 14.16
C GLU A 318 -4.59 22.66 13.89
N MET A 319 -3.48 22.29 13.24
CA MET A 319 -2.41 23.23 12.90
C MET A 319 -2.89 24.33 11.96
N LYS A 320 -3.70 24.01 10.95
CA LYS A 320 -4.34 25.01 10.08
C LYS A 320 -5.20 25.97 10.88
N SER A 321 -6.00 25.49 11.83
CA SER A 321 -6.82 26.34 12.69
C SER A 321 -5.96 27.28 13.56
N ARG A 322 -4.83 26.79 14.09
CA ARG A 322 -3.87 27.59 14.87
C ARG A 322 -3.20 28.64 14.00
N ILE A 323 -2.79 28.30 12.78
CA ILE A 323 -2.24 29.24 11.80
C ILE A 323 -3.27 30.33 11.50
N SER A 324 -4.51 29.99 11.17
CA SER A 324 -5.57 30.99 10.93
C SER A 324 -5.89 31.86 12.15
N SER A 325 -5.66 31.35 13.37
CA SER A 325 -5.75 32.16 14.59
C SER A 325 -4.59 33.16 14.68
N CYS A 326 -3.36 32.71 14.47
CA CYS A 326 -2.18 33.57 14.46
C CYS A 326 -2.25 34.64 13.35
N GLU A 327 -2.73 34.28 12.16
CA GLU A 327 -2.94 35.22 11.06
C GLU A 327 -3.93 36.33 11.43
N ARG A 328 -5.03 35.99 12.12
CA ARG A 328 -5.97 36.99 12.66
C ARG A 328 -5.31 37.90 13.68
N GLU A 329 -4.53 37.35 14.61
CA GLU A 329 -3.80 38.13 15.63
C GLU A 329 -2.77 39.07 14.99
N ILE A 330 -2.03 38.61 13.98
CA ILE A 330 -1.11 39.44 13.20
C ILE A 330 -1.86 40.59 12.53
N GLU A 331 -3.03 40.34 11.95
CA GLU A 331 -3.80 41.39 11.28
C GLU A 331 -4.37 42.40 12.28
N GLU A 332 -4.83 41.96 13.46
CA GLU A 332 -5.17 42.84 14.58
C GLU A 332 -3.98 43.70 15.01
N LEU A 333 -2.79 43.11 15.16
CA LEU A 333 -1.55 43.84 15.47
C LEU A 333 -1.20 44.86 14.39
N LYS A 334 -1.35 44.55 13.10
CA LYS A 334 -1.16 45.52 12.01
C LYS A 334 -2.17 46.67 12.08
N THR A 335 -3.43 46.40 12.43
CA THR A 335 -4.41 47.49 12.61
C THR A 335 -4.06 48.37 13.81
N ASN A 336 -3.55 47.79 14.89
CA ASN A 336 -3.09 48.52 16.06
C ASN A 336 -1.83 49.34 15.76
N ASP A 337 -0.87 48.79 15.01
CA ASP A 337 0.31 49.53 14.52
C ASP A 337 -0.10 50.73 13.64
N LYS A 338 -1.06 50.54 12.72
CA LYS A 338 -1.62 51.66 11.94
C LYS A 338 -2.25 52.75 12.82
N LYS A 339 -3.04 52.36 13.83
CA LYS A 339 -3.62 53.30 14.79
C LYS A 339 -2.54 54.03 15.59
N MET A 340 -1.52 53.32 16.05
CA MET A 340 -0.43 53.88 16.84
C MET A 340 0.41 54.84 15.99
N LYS A 341 0.70 54.51 14.73
CA LYS A 341 1.33 55.43 13.77
C LYS A 341 0.51 56.70 13.56
N SER A 342 -0.81 56.60 13.44
CA SER A 342 -1.70 57.77 13.36
C SER A 342 -1.62 58.64 14.62
N ILE A 343 -1.61 58.03 15.81
CA ILE A 343 -1.46 58.75 17.08
C ILE A 343 -0.09 59.42 17.14
N VAL A 344 0.98 58.74 16.73
CA VAL A 344 2.33 59.30 16.68
C VAL A 344 2.38 60.48 15.71
N SER A 345 1.78 60.38 14.52
CA SER A 345 1.74 61.50 13.58
C SER A 345 0.97 62.70 14.13
N GLU A 346 -0.18 62.46 14.77
CA GLU A 346 -0.94 63.52 15.44
C GLU A 346 -0.13 64.20 16.55
N LYS A 347 0.64 63.42 17.33
CA LYS A 347 1.49 63.94 18.40
C LYS A 347 2.72 64.66 17.88
N THR A 348 3.30 64.25 16.77
CA THR A 348 4.37 65.02 16.12
C THR A 348 3.85 66.35 15.59
N ASP A 349 2.66 66.38 14.99
CA ASP A 349 2.04 67.63 14.53
C ASP A 349 1.72 68.57 15.70
N GLU A 350 1.24 68.03 16.82
CA GLU A 350 1.02 68.80 18.05
C GLU A 350 2.33 69.35 18.63
N ALA A 351 3.40 68.54 18.64
CA ALA A 351 4.72 68.98 19.09
C ALA A 351 5.32 70.08 18.19
N ASP A 352 5.12 69.99 16.87
CA ASP A 352 5.57 71.02 15.93
C ASP A 352 4.77 72.33 16.10
N LYS A 353 3.45 72.26 16.33
CA LYS A 353 2.65 73.44 16.70
C LYS A 353 3.15 74.10 17.99
N LEU A 354 3.42 73.30 19.03
CA LEU A 354 3.99 73.81 20.29
C LEU A 354 5.38 74.40 20.09
N ARG A 355 6.19 73.83 19.19
CA ARG A 355 7.51 74.38 18.83
C ARG A 355 7.37 75.72 18.12
N GLU A 356 6.42 75.87 17.19
CA GLU A 356 6.10 77.15 16.56
C GLU A 356 5.61 78.20 17.58
N GLU A 357 4.76 77.80 18.52
CA GLU A 357 4.32 78.68 19.62
C GLU A 357 5.50 79.12 20.50
N CYS A 358 6.44 78.21 20.80
CA CYS A 358 7.66 78.55 21.53
C CYS A 358 8.55 79.52 20.75
N VAL A 359 8.65 79.38 19.42
CA VAL A 359 9.36 80.33 18.55
C VAL A 359 8.68 81.70 18.60
N LYS A 360 7.34 81.76 18.46
CA LYS A 360 6.57 83.02 18.57
C LYS A 360 6.73 83.69 19.93
N LEU A 361 6.70 82.92 21.01
CA LEU A 361 6.95 83.42 22.37
C LEU A 361 8.36 83.96 22.53
N ARG A 362 9.36 83.28 21.96
CA ARG A 362 10.76 83.74 21.96
C ARG A 362 10.93 85.04 21.17
N GLU A 363 10.30 85.15 20.01
CA GLU A 363 10.27 86.40 19.22
C GLU A 363 9.59 87.54 19.98
N MET A 364 8.45 87.28 20.64
CA MET A 364 7.79 88.29 21.48
C MET A 364 8.67 88.69 22.66
N SER A 365 9.36 87.74 23.30
CA SER A 365 10.33 88.03 24.35
C SER A 365 11.49 88.88 23.83
N SER A 366 12.03 88.58 22.64
CA SER A 366 13.10 89.36 22.00
C SER A 366 12.64 90.81 21.75
N LYS A 367 11.44 90.99 21.21
CA LYS A 367 10.84 92.31 20.99
C LYS A 367 10.63 93.09 22.28
N LEU A 368 10.15 92.43 23.34
CA LEU A 368 10.01 93.05 24.66
C LEU A 368 11.37 93.43 25.27
N THR A 369 12.41 92.61 25.09
CA THR A 369 13.77 92.97 25.53
C THR A 369 14.33 94.15 24.74
N GLU A 370 14.10 94.22 23.43
CA GLU A 370 14.46 95.37 22.59
C GLU A 370 13.72 96.63 23.06
N GLU A 371 12.41 96.55 23.28
CA GLU A 371 11.59 97.66 23.79
C GLU A 371 12.03 98.11 25.18
N ASN A 372 12.47 97.19 26.05
CA ASN A 372 13.02 97.51 27.36
C ASN A 372 14.40 98.21 27.26
N VAL A 373 15.24 97.79 26.29
CA VAL A 373 16.49 98.50 25.96
C VAL A 373 16.17 99.92 25.48
N PHE A 374 15.20 100.09 24.57
CA PHE A 374 14.74 101.41 24.12
C PHE A 374 14.21 102.27 25.28
N SER A 375 13.44 101.69 26.21
CA SER A 375 12.97 102.39 27.40
C SER A 375 14.12 102.82 28.32
N SER A 376 15.17 102.00 28.46
CA SER A 376 16.37 102.36 29.24
C SER A 376 17.15 103.51 28.57
N VAL A 377 17.32 103.46 27.25
CA VAL A 377 17.99 104.52 26.46
C VAL A 377 17.18 105.82 26.54
N LEU A 378 15.85 105.75 26.47
CA LEU A 378 14.97 106.91 26.64
C LEU A 378 15.06 107.49 28.05
N SER A 379 15.12 106.63 29.08
CA SER A 379 15.32 107.04 30.48
C SER A 379 16.69 107.71 30.69
N GLU A 380 17.75 107.19 30.08
CA GLU A 380 19.09 107.78 30.13
C GLU A 380 19.16 109.11 29.39
N GLU A 381 18.55 109.23 28.21
CA GLU A 381 18.46 110.50 27.48
C GLU A 381 17.65 111.55 28.25
N LEU A 382 16.54 111.15 28.89
CA LEU A 382 15.77 112.04 29.76
C LEU A 382 16.60 112.48 30.98
N ASN A 383 17.34 111.57 31.62
CA ASN A 383 18.25 111.92 32.72
C ASN A 383 19.40 112.85 32.27
N MET A 384 19.93 112.65 31.07
CA MET A 384 20.95 113.51 30.48
C MET A 384 20.39 114.91 30.18
N ARG A 385 19.17 115.01 29.66
CA ARG A 385 18.48 116.30 29.47
C ARG A 385 18.18 117.00 30.78
N LEU A 386 17.76 116.26 31.80
CA LEU A 386 17.47 116.79 33.14
C LEU A 386 18.76 117.28 33.82
N SER A 387 19.87 116.55 33.64
CA SER A 387 21.20 116.97 34.10
C SER A 387 21.72 118.21 33.37
N ARG A 388 21.51 118.31 32.04
CA ARG A 388 21.80 119.51 31.25
C ARG A 388 20.98 120.72 31.72
N ALA A 389 19.67 120.55 31.88
CA ALA A 389 18.79 121.62 32.36
C ALA A 389 19.15 122.07 33.79
N ASN A 390 19.56 121.15 34.67
CA ASN A 390 20.05 121.48 36.01
C ASN A 390 21.40 122.23 35.97
N ALA A 391 22.31 121.85 35.08
CA ALA A 391 23.57 122.56 34.87
C ALA A 391 23.34 123.97 34.33
N GLU A 392 22.45 124.14 33.35
CA GLU A 392 22.02 125.44 32.83
C GLU A 392 21.33 126.29 33.89
N LEU A 393 20.52 125.70 34.78
CA LEU A 393 19.92 126.39 35.91
C LEU A 393 20.96 126.87 36.94
N GLU A 394 21.97 126.08 37.24
CA GLU A 394 23.07 126.49 38.12
C GLU A 394 23.96 127.56 37.47
N GLU A 395 24.20 127.47 36.17
CA GLU A 395 24.88 128.51 35.40
C GLU A 395 24.08 129.82 35.37
N LEU A 396 22.75 129.75 35.22
CA LEU A 396 21.85 130.90 35.33
C LEU A 396 21.79 131.46 36.76
N ARG A 397 21.87 130.63 37.80
CA ARG A 397 21.96 131.09 39.20
C ARG A 397 23.28 131.84 39.45
N LEU A 398 24.40 131.31 38.95
CA LEU A 398 25.70 131.97 38.99
C LEU A 398 25.71 133.27 38.17
N SER A 399 25.10 133.26 36.98
CA SER A 399 24.94 134.44 36.12
C SER A 399 24.11 135.53 36.82
N VAL A 400 22.98 135.19 37.45
CA VAL A 400 22.14 136.15 38.21
C VAL A 400 22.87 136.69 39.44
N MET A 401 23.68 135.88 40.13
CA MET A 401 24.52 136.34 41.23
C MET A 401 25.58 137.34 40.75
N ASN A 402 26.24 137.04 39.63
CA ASN A 402 27.24 137.91 39.02
C ASN A 402 26.61 139.20 38.45
N GLU A 403 25.41 139.13 37.88
CA GLU A 403 24.63 140.27 37.38
C GLU A 403 24.20 141.21 38.53
N LYS A 404 23.86 140.66 39.69
CA LYS A 404 23.54 141.43 40.90
C LYS A 404 24.77 142.17 41.45
N GLN A 405 25.93 141.52 41.41
CA GLN A 405 27.22 142.10 41.82
C GLN A 405 27.75 143.11 40.78
N ALA A 406 27.41 142.94 39.50
CA ALA A 406 27.72 143.87 38.43
C ALA A 406 26.83 145.13 38.44
N ARG A 407 25.55 145.04 38.88
CA ARG A 407 24.67 146.21 39.03
C ARG A 407 25.11 147.16 40.15
N GLU A 408 25.63 146.66 41.27
CA GLU A 408 26.26 147.48 42.32
C GLU A 408 27.52 148.20 41.80
N ALA A 409 28.30 147.56 40.93
CA ALA A 409 29.48 148.17 40.30
C ALA A 409 29.15 149.12 39.12
N ALA A 410 27.99 148.98 38.49
CA ALA A 410 27.53 149.80 37.37
C ALA A 410 26.94 151.15 37.81
N GLU A 411 26.29 151.22 38.98
CA GLU A 411 25.80 152.49 39.56
C GLU A 411 26.96 153.43 39.97
N ASP A 412 28.12 152.88 40.35
CA ASP A 412 29.32 153.65 40.69
C ASP A 412 30.14 154.11 39.46
N ASN A 413 30.03 153.39 38.32
CA ASN A 413 30.75 153.72 37.08
C ASN A 413 29.98 154.65 36.13
N LEU A 414 28.65 154.77 36.28
CA LEU A 414 27.83 155.70 35.48
C LEU A 414 28.18 157.18 35.72
N ARG A 415 28.90 157.51 36.81
CA ARG A 415 29.45 158.86 37.06
C ARG A 415 30.79 159.14 36.34
N ARG A 416 31.44 158.15 35.72
CA ARG A 416 32.78 158.29 35.10
C ARG A 416 32.84 158.06 33.58
N CYS A 417 31.77 157.59 32.93
CA CYS A 417 31.79 157.23 31.50
C CYS A 417 31.39 158.33 30.50
N SER A 418 31.01 159.54 30.93
CA SER A 418 30.81 160.68 30.01
C SER A 418 32.11 161.16 29.33
N ASP A 419 33.28 160.74 29.84
CA ASP A 419 34.60 161.18 29.34
C ASP A 419 35.26 160.23 28.31
N LEU A 420 34.68 159.05 28.04
CA LEU A 420 35.29 158.03 27.16
C LEU A 420 34.68 157.93 25.75
N GLU A 421 33.52 158.55 25.48
CA GLU A 421 32.90 158.62 24.15
C GLU A 421 33.78 159.36 23.10
N MET A 422 34.79 160.12 23.54
CA MET A 422 35.73 160.82 22.66
C MET A 422 36.80 159.93 22.04
N LYS A 423 37.07 158.71 22.54
CA LYS A 423 38.27 157.93 22.16
C LYS A 423 38.05 156.73 21.24
N VAL A 424 36.81 156.38 20.88
CA VAL A 424 36.53 155.18 20.04
C VAL A 424 36.40 155.48 18.55
N ARG A 425 36.38 156.76 18.17
CA ARG A 425 36.49 157.22 16.77
C ARG A 425 37.82 156.85 16.08
N GLU A 426 38.75 156.21 16.78
CA GLU A 426 40.13 155.96 16.34
C GLU A 426 40.44 154.50 15.94
N ARG A 427 39.50 153.55 16.04
CA ARG A 427 39.80 152.11 15.81
C ARG A 427 39.13 151.44 14.60
N SER A 428 38.52 152.21 13.72
CA SER A 428 37.97 151.73 12.43
C SER A 428 39.02 151.34 11.36
N VAL A 429 40.33 151.36 11.65
CA VAL A 429 41.42 151.14 10.66
C VAL A 429 42.13 149.78 10.82
N ARG A 430 41.72 148.90 11.74
CA ARG A 430 42.39 147.60 11.98
C ARG A 430 41.71 146.36 11.40
N ILE A 431 40.63 146.53 10.64
CA ILE A 431 39.85 145.39 10.10
C ILE A 431 40.38 144.94 8.71
N ASP A 432 41.16 145.77 8.02
CA ASP A 432 41.75 145.44 6.70
C ASP A 432 42.88 144.39 6.76
N ASP A 433 43.41 144.05 7.95
CA ASP A 433 44.57 143.15 8.11
C ASP A 433 44.24 141.66 8.30
N LEU A 434 42.96 141.25 8.40
CA LEU A 434 42.58 139.84 8.62
C LEU A 434 42.06 139.11 7.37
N ILE A 435 41.86 139.83 6.26
CA ILE A 435 41.51 139.27 4.95
C ILE A 435 42.67 138.42 4.37
N THR A 436 43.91 138.68 4.78
CA THR A 436 45.14 137.98 4.33
C THR A 436 45.40 136.65 5.04
N ALA A 437 44.62 136.29 6.07
CA ALA A 437 44.78 135.02 6.82
C ALA A 437 43.92 133.87 6.26
N ASN A 438 42.99 134.16 5.34
CA ASN A 438 42.04 133.18 4.79
C ASN A 438 42.63 132.38 3.59
N GLU A 439 43.79 132.78 3.05
CA GLU A 439 44.48 132.10 1.94
C GLU A 439 45.30 130.87 2.38
N LYS A 440 45.41 130.61 3.69
CA LYS A 440 46.21 129.49 4.25
C LYS A 440 45.43 128.20 4.52
N MET A 441 44.10 128.23 4.61
CA MET A 441 43.26 127.04 4.81
C MET A 441 42.89 126.31 3.51
N SER A 442 43.02 126.96 2.35
CA SER A 442 42.76 126.31 1.05
C SER A 442 43.86 125.32 0.61
N GLN A 443 44.99 125.24 1.33
CA GLN A 443 46.09 124.31 1.04
C GLN A 443 46.03 122.99 1.84
N GLU A 444 45.19 122.87 2.88
CA GLU A 444 45.00 121.63 3.65
C GLU A 444 43.92 120.69 3.08
N LEU A 445 43.03 121.19 2.21
CA LEU A 445 42.00 120.38 1.55
C LEU A 445 42.50 119.53 0.38
N GLU A 446 43.72 119.78 -0.13
CA GLU A 446 44.32 119.01 -1.24
C GLU A 446 45.10 117.76 -0.72
N PHE A 447 45.50 117.73 0.55
CA PHE A 447 46.27 116.60 1.13
C PHE A 447 45.39 115.38 1.49
N LEU A 448 44.08 115.58 1.71
CA LEU A 448 43.14 114.50 2.05
C LEU A 448 42.56 113.77 0.82
N ARG A 449 42.85 114.22 -0.41
CA ARG A 449 42.48 113.51 -1.65
C ARG A 449 43.48 112.40 -2.05
N GLN A 450 44.65 112.34 -1.43
CA GLN A 450 45.71 111.38 -1.79
C GLN A 450 45.68 110.07 -0.97
N ALA A 451 44.80 109.92 0.03
CA ALA A 451 44.76 108.76 0.94
C ALA A 451 43.60 107.76 0.70
N ALA A 452 42.81 107.93 -0.37
CA ALA A 452 41.65 107.08 -0.69
C ALA A 452 41.88 106.13 -1.88
N ALA A 453 43.12 105.93 -2.31
CA ALA A 453 43.47 104.99 -3.38
C ALA A 453 44.58 104.04 -2.89
N ASN A 454 44.19 102.97 -2.18
CA ASN A 454 44.81 101.62 -2.21
C ASN A 454 44.25 100.73 -1.07
N SER A 455 43.50 99.68 -1.42
CA SER A 455 43.70 98.28 -0.96
C SER A 455 42.56 97.36 -1.40
N SER A 456 42.90 96.09 -1.62
CA SER A 456 42.02 94.92 -1.79
C SER A 456 41.47 94.62 -3.21
N SER A 457 42.31 94.03 -4.07
CA SER A 457 41.87 93.32 -5.29
C SER A 457 42.87 92.21 -5.67
N LYS A 458 43.18 91.30 -4.73
CA LYS A 458 43.99 90.12 -5.05
C LYS A 458 43.54 88.85 -4.32
N GLU A 459 42.93 88.98 -3.14
CA GLU A 459 42.51 87.83 -2.31
C GLU A 459 41.17 87.22 -2.76
N GLU A 460 40.25 88.02 -3.32
CA GLU A 460 38.94 87.54 -3.82
C GLU A 460 39.06 86.76 -5.15
N MET A 461 40.08 87.06 -5.97
CA MET A 461 40.27 86.40 -7.27
C MET A 461 40.95 85.02 -7.12
N GLU A 462 41.71 84.80 -6.03
CA GLU A 462 42.36 83.53 -5.71
C GLU A 462 41.40 82.54 -5.04
N GLN A 463 40.46 83.03 -4.22
CA GLN A 463 39.36 82.24 -3.65
C GLN A 463 38.35 81.76 -4.70
N LEU A 464 38.04 82.57 -5.71
CA LEU A 464 37.17 82.16 -6.83
C LEU A 464 37.82 81.11 -7.75
N SER A 465 39.16 81.13 -7.88
CA SER A 465 39.92 80.14 -8.65
C SER A 465 39.99 78.77 -7.94
N SER A 466 40.15 78.74 -6.61
CA SER A 466 40.11 77.48 -5.85
C SER A 466 38.70 76.88 -5.82
N ALA A 467 37.66 77.70 -5.66
CA ALA A 467 36.27 77.25 -5.70
C ALA A 467 35.88 76.67 -7.08
N LEU A 468 36.37 77.26 -8.19
CA LEU A 468 36.13 76.75 -9.54
C LEU A 468 36.82 75.42 -9.83
N THR A 469 38.03 75.21 -9.29
CA THR A 469 38.76 73.95 -9.45
C THR A 469 38.17 72.82 -8.61
N GLU A 470 37.66 73.14 -7.42
CA GLU A 470 36.92 72.20 -6.57
C GLU A 470 35.56 71.81 -7.17
N CYS A 471 34.81 72.78 -7.72
CA CYS A 471 33.54 72.51 -8.39
C CYS A 471 33.72 71.62 -9.64
N ARG A 472 34.82 71.82 -10.38
CA ARG A 472 35.17 70.98 -11.53
C ARG A 472 35.50 69.54 -11.12
N LYS A 473 36.23 69.36 -10.02
CA LYS A 473 36.56 68.03 -9.48
C LYS A 473 35.32 67.29 -8.97
N ASN A 474 34.41 68.01 -8.30
CA ASN A 474 33.14 67.45 -7.84
C ASN A 474 32.23 67.04 -9.01
N LEU A 475 32.24 67.79 -10.12
CA LEU A 475 31.51 67.42 -11.34
C LEU A 475 32.10 66.16 -12.01
N GLU A 476 33.43 66.03 -12.04
CA GLU A 476 34.10 64.83 -12.56
C GLU A 476 33.80 63.58 -11.69
N CYS A 477 33.78 63.73 -10.37
CA CYS A 477 33.35 62.68 -9.44
C CYS A 477 31.88 62.28 -9.64
N ALA A 478 30.97 63.26 -9.77
CA ALA A 478 29.55 62.99 -10.01
C ALA A 478 29.29 62.30 -11.35
N ILE A 479 30.06 62.64 -12.40
CA ILE A 479 29.98 61.97 -13.71
C ILE A 479 30.51 60.52 -13.61
N ALA A 480 31.56 60.27 -12.83
CA ALA A 480 32.07 58.92 -12.60
C ALA A 480 31.08 58.06 -11.79
N GLU A 481 30.50 58.62 -10.73
CA GLU A 481 29.44 57.96 -9.94
C GLU A 481 28.21 57.65 -10.80
N ASN A 482 27.77 58.60 -11.63
CA ASN A 482 26.64 58.37 -12.53
C ASN A 482 26.93 57.25 -13.55
N LYS A 483 28.16 57.15 -14.08
CA LYS A 483 28.56 56.02 -14.94
C LYS A 483 28.52 54.69 -14.20
N THR A 484 28.93 54.64 -12.93
CA THR A 484 28.85 53.41 -12.12
C THR A 484 27.40 53.04 -11.77
N LEU A 485 26.53 54.02 -11.55
CA LEU A 485 25.11 53.79 -11.31
C LEU A 485 24.39 53.27 -12.57
N MET A 486 24.68 53.84 -13.75
CA MET A 486 24.17 53.33 -15.02
C MET A 486 24.62 51.88 -15.30
N ALA A 487 25.86 51.52 -14.95
CA ALA A 487 26.32 50.13 -15.06
C ALA A 487 25.58 49.19 -14.10
N LYS A 488 25.23 49.65 -12.89
CA LYS A 488 24.41 48.89 -11.94
C LYS A 488 22.94 48.78 -12.39
N GLU A 489 22.38 49.81 -13.02
CA GLU A 489 21.03 49.75 -13.62
C GLU A 489 20.96 48.73 -14.77
N VAL A 490 21.97 48.67 -15.62
CA VAL A 490 22.04 47.65 -16.68
C VAL A 490 22.14 46.24 -16.08
N ALA A 491 22.99 46.04 -15.07
CA ALA A 491 23.13 44.74 -14.40
C ALA A 491 21.84 44.31 -13.66
N SER A 492 21.10 45.26 -13.08
CA SER A 492 19.82 44.97 -12.42
C SER A 492 18.70 44.71 -13.43
N ALA A 493 18.69 45.39 -14.58
CA ALA A 493 17.77 45.08 -15.68
C ALA A 493 17.97 43.65 -16.22
N GLU A 494 19.21 43.19 -16.33
CA GLU A 494 19.53 41.80 -16.71
C GLU A 494 19.07 40.78 -15.65
N GLN A 495 19.22 41.10 -14.36
CA GLN A 495 18.71 40.26 -13.28
C GLN A 495 17.19 40.20 -13.25
N ILE A 496 16.50 41.32 -13.53
CA ILE A 496 15.04 41.37 -13.65
C ILE A 496 14.57 40.50 -14.82
N ALA A 497 15.20 40.59 -15.99
CA ALA A 497 14.88 39.74 -17.14
C ALA A 497 15.08 38.25 -16.83
N LYS A 498 16.11 37.90 -16.06
CA LYS A 498 16.36 36.52 -15.60
C LYS A 498 15.29 36.05 -14.61
N LEU A 499 14.85 36.90 -13.70
CA LEU A 499 13.75 36.60 -12.77
C LEU A 499 12.41 36.46 -13.47
N GLU A 500 12.13 37.27 -14.48
CA GLU A 500 10.91 37.15 -15.30
C GLU A 500 10.88 35.85 -16.10
N SER A 501 12.04 35.42 -16.65
CA SER A 501 12.19 34.11 -17.29
C SER A 501 11.89 32.95 -16.31
N LEU A 502 12.47 33.00 -15.11
CA LEU A 502 12.19 31.99 -14.07
C LEU A 502 10.75 32.00 -13.58
N ARG A 503 10.11 33.17 -13.49
CA ARG A 503 8.68 33.29 -13.17
C ARG A 503 7.79 32.67 -14.24
N TYR A 504 8.13 32.85 -15.52
CA TYR A 504 7.42 32.20 -16.61
C TYR A 504 7.56 30.67 -16.52
N GLU A 505 8.78 30.18 -16.26
CA GLU A 505 9.03 28.75 -16.11
C GLU A 505 8.28 28.14 -14.91
N LEU A 506 8.26 28.82 -13.76
CA LEU A 506 7.46 28.44 -12.60
C LEU A 506 5.98 28.39 -12.92
N LYS A 507 5.46 29.40 -13.62
CA LYS A 507 4.05 29.42 -14.03
C LYS A 507 3.68 28.24 -14.94
N CYS A 508 4.53 27.92 -15.92
CA CYS A 508 4.34 26.73 -16.75
C CYS A 508 4.34 25.43 -15.93
N ARG A 509 5.22 25.33 -14.91
CA ARG A 509 5.24 24.17 -14.01
C ARG A 509 3.98 24.08 -13.16
N ASP A 510 3.47 25.20 -12.65
CA ASP A 510 2.21 25.25 -11.89
C ASP A 510 1.01 24.83 -12.76
N GLU A 511 0.98 25.23 -14.03
CA GLU A 511 -0.03 24.81 -15.01
C GLU A 511 0.03 23.28 -15.24
N ILE A 512 1.23 22.70 -15.40
CA ILE A 512 1.42 21.24 -15.51
C ILE A 512 0.98 20.51 -14.23
N VAL A 513 1.33 21.03 -13.04
CA VAL A 513 0.91 20.44 -11.77
C VAL A 513 -0.62 20.48 -11.62
N ALA A 514 -1.27 21.55 -12.05
CA ALA A 514 -2.72 21.65 -12.05
C ALA A 514 -3.37 20.63 -13.00
N GLU A 515 -2.81 20.43 -14.20
CA GLU A 515 -3.27 19.38 -15.12
C GLU A 515 -3.08 17.97 -14.53
N LEU A 516 -1.94 17.69 -13.91
CA LEU A 516 -1.69 16.40 -13.28
C LEU A 516 -2.66 16.12 -12.12
N ARG A 517 -2.94 17.12 -11.27
CA ARG A 517 -3.97 16.98 -10.21
C ARG A 517 -5.37 16.76 -10.77
N ALA A 518 -5.71 17.39 -11.90
CA ALA A 518 -6.99 17.15 -12.56
C ALA A 518 -7.09 15.72 -13.13
N VAL A 519 -5.99 15.14 -13.61
CA VAL A 519 -5.92 13.74 -14.05
C VAL A 519 -6.00 12.79 -12.86
N GLU A 520 -5.28 13.07 -11.77
CA GLU A 520 -5.31 12.30 -10.53
C GLU A 520 -6.74 12.21 -9.97
N SER A 521 -7.44 13.35 -9.87
CA SER A 521 -8.84 13.39 -9.43
C SER A 521 -9.75 12.51 -10.29
N LYS A 522 -9.60 12.56 -11.62
CA LYS A 522 -10.40 11.71 -12.53
C LYS A 522 -10.11 10.22 -12.36
N LEU A 523 -8.84 9.86 -12.10
CA LEU A 523 -8.46 8.47 -11.83
C LEU A 523 -8.99 8.00 -10.47
N GLN A 524 -9.00 8.85 -9.45
CA GLN A 524 -9.61 8.56 -8.16
C GLN A 524 -11.12 8.35 -8.30
N ASP A 525 -11.83 9.21 -9.03
CA ASP A 525 -13.27 9.05 -9.27
C ASP A 525 -13.56 7.74 -10.01
N ALA A 526 -12.78 7.40 -11.04
CA ALA A 526 -12.90 6.14 -11.76
C ALA A 526 -12.59 4.92 -10.89
N LEU A 527 -11.60 5.02 -10.00
CA LEU A 527 -11.26 3.95 -9.05
C LEU A 527 -12.39 3.72 -8.05
N VAL A 528 -13.02 4.79 -7.54
CA VAL A 528 -14.18 4.72 -6.65
C VAL A 528 -15.36 4.06 -7.38
N GLU A 529 -15.63 4.45 -8.62
CA GLU A 529 -16.68 3.84 -9.45
C GLU A 529 -16.42 2.33 -9.66
N LYS A 530 -15.19 1.95 -10.02
CA LYS A 530 -14.83 0.52 -10.19
C LYS A 530 -14.85 -0.27 -8.89
N SER A 531 -14.49 0.35 -7.76
CA SER A 531 -14.60 -0.30 -6.45
C SER A 531 -16.06 -0.54 -6.07
N ALA A 532 -16.96 0.39 -6.40
CA ALA A 532 -18.40 0.21 -6.22
C ALA A 532 -18.95 -0.91 -7.11
N GLU A 533 -18.53 -1.00 -8.38
CA GLU A 533 -18.89 -2.12 -9.27
C GLU A 533 -18.43 -3.47 -8.73
N ILE A 534 -17.20 -3.56 -8.21
CA ILE A 534 -16.67 -4.79 -7.59
C ILE A 534 -17.50 -5.18 -6.36
N THR A 535 -17.88 -4.20 -5.54
CA THR A 535 -18.70 -4.42 -4.34
C THR A 535 -20.10 -4.94 -4.72
N ASP A 536 -20.73 -4.37 -5.74
CA ASP A 536 -22.02 -4.87 -6.26
C ASP A 536 -21.91 -6.30 -6.82
N LEU A 537 -20.83 -6.61 -7.55
CA LEU A 537 -20.56 -7.97 -8.02
C LEU A 537 -20.34 -8.95 -6.86
N GLY A 538 -19.65 -8.52 -5.79
CA GLY A 538 -19.51 -9.27 -4.55
C GLY A 538 -20.87 -9.62 -3.94
N HIS A 539 -21.73 -8.63 -3.73
CA HIS A 539 -23.09 -8.86 -3.21
C HIS A 539 -23.93 -9.78 -4.10
N ARG A 540 -23.79 -9.70 -5.43
CA ARG A 540 -24.47 -10.61 -6.35
C ARG A 540 -23.93 -12.04 -6.24
N LEU A 541 -22.64 -12.22 -6.02
CA LEU A 541 -22.02 -13.53 -5.81
C LEU A 541 -22.49 -14.14 -4.48
N ASP A 542 -22.51 -13.36 -3.41
CA ASP A 542 -23.00 -13.79 -2.09
C ASP A 542 -24.45 -14.26 -2.18
N LYS A 543 -25.30 -13.48 -2.86
CA LYS A 543 -26.68 -13.88 -3.10
C LYS A 543 -26.78 -15.21 -3.85
N ILE A 544 -25.97 -15.42 -4.89
CA ILE A 544 -25.94 -16.70 -5.64
C ILE A 544 -25.48 -17.85 -4.72
N ASN A 545 -24.51 -17.62 -3.85
CA ASN A 545 -24.06 -18.62 -2.88
C ASN A 545 -25.16 -18.98 -1.89
N GLU A 546 -25.88 -17.99 -1.35
CA GLU A 546 -27.05 -18.23 -0.50
C GLU A 546 -28.14 -19.05 -1.23
N GLU A 547 -28.37 -18.79 -2.52
CA GLU A 547 -29.30 -19.60 -3.32
C GLU A 547 -28.80 -21.03 -3.53
N CYS A 548 -27.51 -21.21 -3.80
CA CYS A 548 -26.88 -22.53 -3.94
C CYS A 548 -26.96 -23.34 -2.64
N ASP A 549 -26.70 -22.71 -1.49
CA ASP A 549 -26.78 -23.37 -0.19
C ASP A 549 -28.23 -23.71 0.17
N ARG A 550 -29.18 -22.83 -0.15
CA ARG A 550 -30.62 -23.13 -0.02
C ARG A 550 -31.02 -24.34 -0.87
N VAL A 551 -30.62 -24.38 -2.15
CA VAL A 551 -30.91 -25.51 -3.05
C VAL A 551 -30.24 -26.80 -2.56
N ARG A 552 -29.02 -26.71 -2.03
CA ARG A 552 -28.33 -27.87 -1.41
C ARG A 552 -29.09 -28.38 -0.19
N GLY A 553 -29.59 -27.48 0.65
CA GLY A 553 -30.45 -27.81 1.79
C GLY A 553 -31.76 -28.48 1.35
N GLU A 554 -32.46 -27.92 0.37
CA GLU A 554 -33.68 -28.51 -0.21
C GLU A 554 -33.41 -29.90 -0.82
N PHE A 555 -32.28 -30.07 -1.49
CA PHE A 555 -31.87 -31.36 -2.05
C PHE A 555 -31.59 -32.41 -0.98
N HIS A 556 -30.92 -32.04 0.12
CA HIS A 556 -30.72 -32.97 1.25
C HIS A 556 -32.05 -33.38 1.88
N VAL A 557 -32.98 -32.45 2.09
CA VAL A 557 -34.33 -32.79 2.60
C VAL A 557 -35.07 -33.72 1.64
N PHE A 558 -34.96 -33.49 0.32
CA PHE A 558 -35.54 -34.38 -0.67
C PHE A 558 -34.91 -35.79 -0.61
N GLN A 559 -33.58 -35.87 -0.48
CA GLN A 559 -32.86 -37.13 -0.37
C GLN A 559 -33.29 -37.90 0.89
N GLU A 560 -33.35 -37.25 2.06
CA GLU A 560 -33.81 -37.87 3.31
C GLU A 560 -35.25 -38.40 3.18
N LEU A 561 -36.15 -37.63 2.56
CA LEU A 561 -37.53 -38.08 2.32
C LEU A 561 -37.60 -39.27 1.36
N ALA A 562 -36.78 -39.29 0.30
CA ALA A 562 -36.73 -40.39 -0.65
C ALA A 562 -36.16 -41.67 0.00
N GLU A 563 -35.11 -41.54 0.80
CA GLU A 563 -34.54 -42.64 1.59
C GLU A 563 -35.57 -43.18 2.60
N GLN A 564 -36.29 -42.28 3.30
CA GLN A 564 -37.33 -42.67 4.24
C GLN A 564 -38.50 -43.41 3.56
N GLN A 565 -38.95 -42.93 2.39
CA GLN A 565 -39.97 -43.62 1.59
C GLN A 565 -39.49 -44.99 1.10
N TYR A 566 -38.23 -45.10 0.68
CA TYR A 566 -37.64 -46.37 0.26
C TYR A 566 -37.54 -47.36 1.43
N CYS A 567 -37.09 -46.90 2.59
CA CYS A 567 -37.08 -47.71 3.82
C CYS A 567 -38.48 -48.18 4.20
N GLN A 568 -39.48 -47.30 4.18
CA GLN A 568 -40.87 -47.65 4.47
C GLN A 568 -41.42 -48.68 3.47
N MET A 569 -41.14 -48.52 2.18
CA MET A 569 -41.51 -49.50 1.15
C MET A 569 -40.83 -50.86 1.40
N MET A 570 -39.54 -50.88 1.76
CA MET A 570 -38.81 -52.10 2.07
C MET A 570 -39.34 -52.79 3.32
N GLU A 571 -39.74 -52.04 4.35
CA GLU A 571 -40.41 -52.57 5.54
C GLU A 571 -41.79 -53.15 5.20
N GLU A 572 -42.59 -52.50 4.36
CA GLU A 572 -43.87 -53.04 3.87
C GLU A 572 -43.66 -54.34 3.08
N LYS A 573 -42.64 -54.39 2.20
CA LYS A 573 -42.30 -55.60 1.43
C LYS A 573 -41.81 -56.72 2.34
N ARG A 574 -41.02 -56.38 3.35
CA ARG A 574 -40.60 -57.34 4.39
C ARG A 574 -41.81 -57.88 5.14
N GLY A 575 -42.76 -57.03 5.53
CA GLY A 575 -44.02 -57.45 6.17
C GLY A 575 -44.85 -58.36 5.27
N GLN A 576 -44.92 -58.10 3.96
CA GLN A 576 -45.57 -59.00 2.98
C GLN A 576 -44.88 -60.36 2.92
N ILE A 577 -43.55 -60.40 2.92
CA ILE A 577 -42.76 -61.65 2.93
C ILE A 577 -42.96 -62.41 4.24
N GLU A 578 -42.93 -61.74 5.38
CA GLU A 578 -43.18 -62.38 6.69
C GLU A 578 -44.61 -62.91 6.79
N ALA A 579 -45.61 -62.21 6.23
CA ALA A 579 -46.99 -62.69 6.15
C ALA A 579 -47.14 -63.90 5.22
N LEU A 580 -46.48 -63.90 4.06
CA LEU A 580 -46.44 -65.05 3.14
C LEU A 580 -45.72 -66.25 3.78
N SER A 581 -44.62 -66.01 4.47
CA SER A 581 -43.85 -67.04 5.18
C SER A 581 -44.67 -67.63 6.34
N SER A 582 -45.37 -66.78 7.09
CA SER A 582 -46.29 -67.22 8.15
C SER A 582 -47.46 -68.04 7.58
N ARG A 583 -47.97 -67.66 6.41
CA ARG A 583 -49.04 -68.39 5.72
C ARG A 583 -48.56 -69.73 5.14
N LEU A 584 -47.32 -69.79 4.65
CA LEU A 584 -46.65 -71.03 4.26
C LEU A 584 -46.44 -71.95 5.45
N ALA A 585 -45.94 -71.44 6.58
CA ALA A 585 -45.81 -72.21 7.81
C ALA A 585 -47.16 -72.72 8.33
N GLN A 586 -48.23 -71.91 8.25
CA GLN A 586 -49.59 -72.34 8.61
C GLN A 586 -50.17 -73.41 7.65
N LEU A 587 -49.70 -73.47 6.41
CA LEU A 587 -50.06 -74.53 5.46
C LEU A 587 -49.25 -75.82 5.71
N GLU A 588 -48.02 -75.69 6.22
CA GLU A 588 -47.19 -76.83 6.64
C GLU A 588 -47.69 -77.46 7.95
N ASP A 589 -48.27 -76.66 8.85
CA ASP A 589 -48.84 -77.12 10.12
C ASP A 589 -50.29 -77.64 10.05
N TYR A 590 -50.90 -77.72 8.86
CA TYR A 590 -52.28 -78.23 8.70
C TYR A 590 -52.30 -79.77 8.78
N PRO A 591 -52.74 -80.38 9.90
CA PRO A 591 -52.67 -81.82 10.08
C PRO A 591 -53.95 -82.44 9.50
N GLY A 592 -53.79 -83.16 8.38
CA GLY A 592 -54.82 -84.08 7.91
C GLY A 592 -55.59 -83.61 6.69
N GLN A 593 -54.92 -83.57 5.53
CA GLN A 593 -55.56 -83.96 4.28
C GLN A 593 -54.49 -84.46 3.31
N PHE A 594 -54.21 -85.76 3.38
CA PHE A 594 -53.60 -86.47 2.26
C PHE A 594 -54.58 -86.40 1.09
N VAL A 595 -54.36 -85.44 0.19
CA VAL A 595 -54.91 -85.53 -1.15
C VAL A 595 -54.14 -86.65 -1.84
N SER A 596 -54.76 -87.83 -1.93
CA SER A 596 -54.30 -88.89 -2.82
C SER A 596 -54.33 -88.35 -4.24
N ILE A 597 -53.17 -87.96 -4.75
CA ILE A 597 -52.99 -87.70 -6.17
C ILE A 597 -52.96 -89.08 -6.83
N ASP A 598 -54.07 -89.41 -7.47
CA ASP A 598 -54.21 -90.55 -8.37
C ASP A 598 -53.07 -90.55 -9.40
N GLU A 599 -52.47 -91.73 -9.60
CA GLU A 599 -51.30 -92.02 -10.43
C GLU A 599 -51.50 -91.84 -11.95
N ASN A 600 -52.47 -91.04 -12.42
CA ASN A 600 -52.82 -90.95 -13.85
C ASN A 600 -52.81 -89.56 -14.49
N SER A 601 -52.05 -88.60 -13.93
CA SER A 601 -51.78 -87.33 -14.63
C SER A 601 -50.33 -86.86 -14.51
N CYS A 602 -49.37 -87.78 -14.65
CA CYS A 602 -47.94 -87.50 -14.80
C CYS A 602 -47.47 -87.76 -16.24
N ALA A 603 -48.02 -87.01 -17.19
CA ALA A 603 -47.56 -87.00 -18.58
C ALA A 603 -47.39 -85.56 -19.08
N LYS A 604 -46.59 -84.74 -18.38
CA LYS A 604 -46.16 -83.43 -18.92
C LYS A 604 -44.90 -82.81 -18.29
N TRP A 605 -43.93 -83.64 -17.89
CA TRP A 605 -42.60 -83.18 -17.42
C TRP A 605 -41.42 -83.92 -18.07
N LYS A 606 -41.54 -84.29 -19.35
CA LYS A 606 -40.40 -84.69 -20.21
C LYS A 606 -39.93 -83.52 -21.08
N SER A 607 -39.39 -82.45 -20.50
CA SER A 607 -38.71 -81.38 -21.25
C SER A 607 -37.59 -80.69 -20.48
N LEU A 608 -36.83 -81.44 -19.67
CA LEU A 608 -35.61 -80.92 -19.05
C LEU A 608 -34.44 -81.91 -19.07
N GLU A 609 -34.30 -82.65 -20.16
CA GLU A 609 -33.15 -83.51 -20.43
C GLU A 609 -32.68 -83.36 -21.89
N LYS A 610 -32.58 -82.10 -22.34
CA LYS A 610 -32.02 -81.70 -23.66
C LYS A 610 -31.24 -80.39 -23.58
N ALA A 611 -30.54 -80.14 -22.47
CA ALA A 611 -29.59 -79.02 -22.32
C ALA A 611 -28.11 -79.46 -22.40
N GLY A 612 -27.83 -80.61 -23.03
CA GLY A 612 -26.48 -81.18 -23.19
C GLY A 612 -25.96 -81.27 -24.62
N LYS A 613 -26.70 -80.78 -25.63
CA LYS A 613 -26.30 -80.84 -27.05
C LYS A 613 -26.61 -79.52 -27.78
N PHE A 614 -26.14 -78.41 -27.22
CA PHE A 614 -26.23 -77.07 -27.84
C PHE A 614 -24.84 -76.42 -27.95
N ARG A 615 -23.78 -77.23 -28.12
CA ARG A 615 -22.39 -76.76 -28.17
C ARG A 615 -21.64 -77.02 -29.48
N ASP A 616 -22.26 -77.70 -30.46
CA ASP A 616 -21.56 -78.13 -31.69
C ASP A 616 -22.04 -77.45 -32.99
N HIS A 617 -22.84 -76.38 -32.93
CA HIS A 617 -23.34 -75.70 -34.13
C HIS A 617 -23.12 -74.17 -34.17
N ILE A 618 -22.16 -73.63 -33.41
CA ILE A 618 -21.70 -72.23 -33.55
C ILE A 618 -20.20 -72.20 -33.93
N LEU A 619 -19.86 -72.84 -35.05
CA LEU A 619 -18.57 -72.76 -35.75
C LEU A 619 -18.79 -73.45 -37.11
N PRO A 620 -19.22 -72.72 -38.17
CA PRO A 620 -18.39 -71.71 -38.86
C PRO A 620 -19.19 -70.50 -39.41
N PRO A 621 -18.75 -69.23 -39.24
CA PRO A 621 -17.65 -68.67 -40.04
C PRO A 621 -16.87 -67.53 -39.34
N ILE A 622 -15.64 -67.79 -38.88
CA ILE A 622 -14.72 -66.74 -38.38
C ILE A 622 -13.37 -66.77 -39.14
N HIS A 623 -13.32 -67.41 -40.32
CA HIS A 623 -12.07 -67.53 -41.09
C HIS A 623 -12.00 -66.69 -42.38
N GLU A 624 -12.86 -65.68 -42.54
CA GLU A 624 -12.96 -64.91 -43.79
C GLU A 624 -13.06 -63.39 -43.58
N LEU A 625 -12.33 -62.83 -42.59
CA LEU A 625 -12.21 -61.38 -42.37
C LEU A 625 -10.77 -60.92 -42.03
N ALA A 626 -9.75 -61.67 -42.45
CA ALA A 626 -8.34 -61.33 -42.22
C ALA A 626 -7.59 -60.81 -43.46
N GLU A 627 -8.28 -60.49 -44.55
CA GLU A 627 -7.69 -59.83 -45.72
C GLU A 627 -8.62 -58.71 -46.19
N ASN A 628 -8.37 -57.48 -45.72
CA ASN A 628 -8.58 -56.22 -46.45
C ASN A 628 -8.30 -55.01 -45.54
N ASP A 629 -7.06 -54.89 -45.08
CA ASP A 629 -6.49 -53.62 -44.60
C ASP A 629 -5.39 -53.19 -45.57
N ALA A 630 -5.81 -52.70 -46.74
CA ALA A 630 -4.98 -51.84 -47.56
C ALA A 630 -5.85 -50.93 -48.44
N SER A 631 -5.68 -49.62 -48.23
CA SER A 631 -6.08 -48.52 -49.11
C SER A 631 -7.47 -47.91 -48.87
N ASN A 632 -7.51 -46.87 -48.04
CA ASN A 632 -8.39 -45.74 -48.28
C ASN A 632 -7.65 -44.43 -48.05
N SER A 633 -7.26 -43.81 -49.15
CA SER A 633 -6.97 -42.37 -49.26
C SER A 633 -7.76 -41.85 -50.46
N ALA A 634 -8.33 -40.65 -50.28
CA ALA A 634 -9.03 -39.80 -51.25
C ALA A 634 -10.54 -40.04 -51.50
N ALA A 635 -11.32 -39.23 -50.80
CA ALA A 635 -12.27 -38.22 -51.33
C ALA A 635 -13.06 -38.50 -52.62
N ILE A 636 -14.40 -38.30 -52.56
CA ILE A 636 -15.19 -37.24 -53.24
C ILE A 636 -16.68 -37.61 -53.21
N ALA A 637 -17.52 -36.60 -53.00
CA ALA A 637 -18.98 -36.63 -52.97
C ALA A 637 -19.64 -36.95 -54.33
N VAL A 638 -20.95 -37.29 -54.30
CA VAL A 638 -22.06 -36.82 -55.19
C VAL A 638 -23.10 -37.94 -55.50
N SER A 639 -24.34 -37.70 -55.03
CA SER A 639 -25.66 -37.88 -55.69
C SER A 639 -26.31 -39.25 -56.02
N ALA A 640 -27.56 -39.37 -55.51
CA ALA A 640 -28.80 -39.92 -56.11
C ALA A 640 -29.01 -41.44 -56.38
N VAL A 641 -29.93 -42.04 -55.60
CA VAL A 641 -31.24 -42.71 -55.92
C VAL A 641 -31.55 -42.98 -57.42
N PRO A 642 -32.33 -44.02 -57.90
CA PRO A 642 -33.25 -44.98 -57.20
C PRO A 642 -33.27 -46.50 -57.64
N GLU A 643 -33.85 -47.35 -56.76
CA GLU A 643 -34.96 -48.34 -56.98
C GLU A 643 -34.93 -49.39 -58.13
N VAL A 644 -34.92 -50.71 -57.80
CA VAL A 644 -35.65 -51.82 -58.50
C VAL A 644 -35.89 -53.03 -57.55
N LEU A 645 -37.10 -53.61 -57.62
CA LEU A 645 -37.62 -54.82 -56.93
C LEU A 645 -36.87 -56.15 -57.22
N PRO A 646 -36.99 -57.19 -56.37
CA PRO A 646 -36.61 -58.57 -56.71
C PRO A 646 -37.80 -59.49 -57.05
N SER A 647 -37.58 -60.37 -58.02
CA SER A 647 -38.45 -61.42 -58.54
C SER A 647 -38.34 -62.77 -57.79
N SER A 648 -39.41 -63.57 -57.85
CA SER A 648 -39.65 -64.88 -57.21
C SER A 648 -38.72 -66.04 -57.65
N PRO A 649 -38.57 -67.12 -56.86
CA PRO A 649 -37.93 -68.35 -57.31
C PRO A 649 -38.92 -69.49 -57.64
N GLU A 650 -38.38 -70.39 -58.46
CA GLU A 650 -38.97 -71.46 -59.26
C GLU A 650 -39.48 -72.70 -58.50
N LYS A 651 -40.38 -73.42 -59.18
CA LYS A 651 -40.87 -74.77 -58.85
C LYS A 651 -39.88 -75.83 -59.36
N CYS A 652 -39.59 -76.84 -58.55
CA CYS A 652 -39.00 -78.10 -59.01
C CYS A 652 -40.06 -79.22 -58.96
N ASP A 653 -40.45 -79.71 -60.12
CA ASP A 653 -41.16 -80.98 -60.30
C ASP A 653 -40.12 -82.10 -60.42
N ALA A 654 -40.30 -83.20 -59.67
CA ALA A 654 -39.51 -84.42 -59.82
C ALA A 654 -40.44 -85.59 -60.17
N GLU A 655 -40.39 -85.99 -61.45
CA GLU A 655 -41.02 -87.19 -61.99
C GLU A 655 -40.38 -88.45 -61.39
N THR A 656 -41.19 -89.34 -60.83
CA THR A 656 -40.74 -90.68 -60.39
C THR A 656 -41.11 -91.71 -61.45
N GLN A 657 -40.09 -92.30 -62.08
CA GLN A 657 -40.19 -93.40 -63.04
C GLN A 657 -40.62 -94.70 -62.33
N ILE A 658 -41.74 -95.29 -62.75
CA ILE A 658 -42.19 -96.62 -62.34
C ILE A 658 -41.60 -97.64 -63.31
N SER A 659 -40.68 -98.48 -62.81
CA SER A 659 -40.12 -99.61 -63.53
C SER A 659 -41.20 -100.67 -63.78
N LYS A 660 -41.21 -101.20 -64.99
CA LYS A 660 -42.29 -101.98 -65.61
C LYS A 660 -41.69 -103.29 -66.09
N ASP A 661 -41.53 -104.26 -65.18
CA ASP A 661 -41.12 -105.62 -65.52
C ASP A 661 -42.26 -106.59 -65.14
N PHE A 662 -43.03 -107.00 -66.14
CA PHE A 662 -43.93 -108.15 -66.10
C PHE A 662 -43.26 -109.31 -66.84
N PRO A 663 -43.15 -110.52 -66.26
CA PRO A 663 -42.77 -111.70 -67.02
C PRO A 663 -43.97 -112.33 -67.73
N GLU A 664 -43.67 -112.80 -68.94
CA GLU A 664 -44.50 -113.48 -69.93
C GLU A 664 -45.36 -114.64 -69.40
N GLU A 665 -46.57 -114.72 -69.98
CA GLU A 665 -47.57 -115.76 -69.85
C GLU A 665 -47.01 -117.13 -70.26
N VAL A 666 -46.90 -118.05 -69.29
CA VAL A 666 -46.82 -119.49 -69.56
C VAL A 666 -48.24 -120.04 -69.48
N GLU A 667 -48.89 -120.14 -70.64
CA GLU A 667 -50.21 -120.71 -70.83
C GLU A 667 -50.16 -122.24 -70.66
N GLY A 668 -50.18 -122.69 -69.41
CA GLY A 668 -50.37 -124.08 -69.03
C GLY A 668 -51.57 -124.19 -68.10
N VAL A 669 -52.63 -124.88 -68.53
CA VAL A 669 -53.80 -125.18 -67.67
C VAL A 669 -53.31 -125.91 -66.42
N LEU A 670 -53.19 -125.17 -65.32
CA LEU A 670 -52.74 -125.69 -64.04
C LEU A 670 -53.85 -126.58 -63.46
N PRO A 671 -53.57 -127.85 -63.12
CA PRO A 671 -54.56 -128.68 -62.43
C PRO A 671 -54.91 -128.01 -61.10
N ILE A 672 -56.21 -127.94 -60.76
CA ILE A 672 -56.75 -127.37 -59.50
C ILE A 672 -55.96 -127.79 -58.25
N ASN A 673 -55.37 -129.00 -58.27
CA ASN A 673 -54.49 -129.49 -57.20
C ASN A 673 -53.28 -128.58 -56.94
N ARG A 674 -52.63 -128.08 -58.00
CA ARG A 674 -51.45 -127.21 -57.87
C ARG A 674 -51.82 -125.83 -57.34
N LEU A 675 -53.03 -125.35 -57.62
CA LEU A 675 -53.57 -124.09 -57.13
C LEU A 675 -53.89 -124.15 -55.63
N ILE A 676 -54.50 -125.25 -55.17
CA ILE A 676 -54.72 -125.48 -53.74
C ILE A 676 -53.39 -125.54 -52.99
N THR A 677 -52.40 -126.29 -53.51
CA THR A 677 -51.06 -126.37 -52.88
C THR A 677 -50.30 -125.05 -52.94
N SER A 678 -50.50 -124.23 -53.98
CA SER A 678 -49.89 -122.89 -54.07
C SER A 678 -50.47 -121.92 -53.03
N VAL A 679 -51.77 -122.03 -52.72
CA VAL A 679 -52.40 -121.25 -51.63
C VAL A 679 -51.98 -121.77 -50.25
N GLU A 680 -51.64 -123.05 -50.13
CA GLU A 680 -51.11 -123.62 -48.88
C GLU A 680 -49.65 -123.21 -48.62
N ASN A 681 -48.83 -123.14 -49.67
CA ASN A 681 -47.42 -122.76 -49.58
C ASN A 681 -47.22 -121.24 -49.45
N SER A 682 -48.23 -120.41 -49.67
CA SER A 682 -48.14 -118.94 -49.51
C SER A 682 -48.38 -118.45 -48.08
N ARG A 683 -48.48 -119.35 -47.10
CA ARG A 683 -48.59 -119.03 -45.67
C ARG A 683 -47.30 -118.49 -45.03
N ASP A 684 -46.15 -118.61 -45.71
CA ASP A 684 -44.84 -118.19 -45.18
C ASP A 684 -44.47 -116.73 -45.48
N CYS A 685 -45.41 -115.91 -45.95
CA CYS A 685 -45.22 -114.47 -46.06
C CYS A 685 -45.95 -113.80 -44.89
N ASP A 686 -45.25 -112.95 -44.13
CA ASP A 686 -45.75 -112.15 -42.99
C ASP A 686 -46.84 -111.14 -43.40
N PHE A 687 -47.97 -111.65 -43.90
CA PHE A 687 -49.14 -110.86 -44.20
C PHE A 687 -50.03 -110.75 -42.96
N HIS A 688 -50.69 -109.60 -42.84
CA HIS A 688 -51.57 -109.23 -41.73
C HIS A 688 -52.58 -110.35 -41.40
N PRO A 689 -52.95 -110.57 -40.12
CA PRO A 689 -53.92 -111.62 -39.75
C PRO A 689 -55.26 -111.61 -40.52
N SER A 690 -55.65 -110.50 -41.14
CA SER A 690 -56.85 -110.38 -41.98
C SER A 690 -56.72 -111.02 -43.38
N THR A 691 -55.52 -111.14 -43.95
CA THR A 691 -55.31 -111.83 -45.23
C THR A 691 -55.30 -113.35 -45.08
N SER A 692 -54.99 -113.86 -43.87
CA SER A 692 -55.09 -115.29 -43.55
C SER A 692 -56.52 -115.81 -43.68
N HIS A 693 -57.52 -115.02 -43.28
CA HIS A 693 -58.93 -115.39 -43.39
C HIS A 693 -59.40 -115.48 -44.86
N MET A 694 -58.97 -114.53 -45.69
CA MET A 694 -59.20 -114.52 -47.13
C MET A 694 -58.57 -115.73 -47.84
N GLN A 695 -57.34 -116.09 -47.46
CA GLN A 695 -56.67 -117.28 -47.98
C GLN A 695 -57.41 -118.57 -47.58
N ASP A 696 -57.92 -118.65 -46.35
CA ASP A 696 -58.71 -119.79 -45.87
C ASP A 696 -60.06 -119.93 -46.62
N GLU A 697 -60.74 -118.84 -46.95
CA GLU A 697 -61.97 -118.86 -47.74
C GLU A 697 -61.72 -119.13 -49.23
N LEU A 698 -60.63 -118.61 -49.81
CA LEU A 698 -60.19 -118.99 -51.15
C LEU A 698 -59.88 -120.49 -51.22
N LYS A 699 -59.22 -121.02 -50.18
CA LYS A 699 -58.95 -122.45 -50.05
C LYS A 699 -60.24 -123.26 -49.96
N ARG A 700 -61.23 -122.81 -49.17
CA ARG A 700 -62.56 -123.46 -49.11
C ARG A 700 -63.24 -123.45 -50.47
N LEU A 701 -63.21 -122.33 -51.20
CA LEU A 701 -63.76 -122.21 -52.55
C LEU A 701 -63.08 -123.18 -53.54
N LEU A 702 -61.75 -123.19 -53.59
CA LEU A 702 -60.98 -124.08 -54.47
C LEU A 702 -61.20 -125.56 -54.13
N THR A 703 -61.36 -125.88 -52.84
CA THR A 703 -61.68 -127.23 -52.38
C THR A 703 -63.11 -127.63 -52.79
N CYS A 704 -64.09 -126.73 -52.67
CA CYS A 704 -65.46 -126.95 -53.14
C CYS A 704 -65.49 -127.17 -54.67
N ALA A 705 -64.77 -126.34 -55.43
CA ALA A 705 -64.67 -126.49 -56.88
C ALA A 705 -64.01 -127.81 -57.33
N LYS A 706 -63.15 -128.39 -56.49
CA LYS A 706 -62.46 -129.66 -56.77
C LYS A 706 -63.34 -130.90 -56.59
N TYR A 707 -64.11 -130.95 -55.51
CA TYR A 707 -64.78 -132.18 -55.06
C TYR A 707 -66.29 -132.17 -55.28
N GLU A 708 -66.90 -131.01 -55.49
CA GLU A 708 -68.35 -130.88 -55.56
C GLU A 708 -68.82 -130.70 -57.01
N GLN A 709 -69.72 -131.57 -57.50
CA GLN A 709 -70.28 -131.44 -58.86
C GLN A 709 -71.58 -130.62 -58.91
N ARG A 710 -72.09 -130.16 -57.76
CA ARG A 710 -73.34 -129.40 -57.68
C ARG A 710 -73.04 -127.89 -57.71
N SER A 711 -73.50 -127.22 -58.77
CA SER A 711 -73.29 -125.77 -59.00
C SER A 711 -73.63 -124.91 -57.78
N ASN A 712 -74.73 -125.21 -57.09
CA ASN A 712 -75.22 -124.41 -55.97
C ASN A 712 -74.26 -124.33 -54.76
N VAL A 713 -73.42 -125.35 -54.54
CA VAL A 713 -72.42 -125.33 -53.46
C VAL A 713 -71.23 -124.45 -53.85
N ILE A 714 -70.79 -124.53 -55.10
CA ILE A 714 -69.74 -123.67 -55.65
C ILE A 714 -70.21 -122.21 -55.64
N ASP A 715 -71.43 -121.94 -56.08
CA ASP A 715 -72.02 -120.59 -56.08
C ASP A 715 -72.06 -120.00 -54.66
N THR A 716 -72.43 -120.82 -53.66
CA THR A 716 -72.44 -120.39 -52.24
C THR A 716 -71.04 -120.08 -51.73
N ALA A 717 -70.03 -120.90 -52.09
CA ALA A 717 -68.64 -120.67 -51.73
C ALA A 717 -68.07 -119.41 -52.42
N VAL A 718 -68.42 -119.15 -53.68
CA VAL A 718 -68.03 -117.95 -54.42
C VAL A 718 -68.62 -116.71 -53.75
N VAL A 719 -69.91 -116.73 -53.41
CA VAL A 719 -70.56 -115.60 -52.74
C VAL A 719 -69.92 -115.32 -51.37
N ARG A 720 -69.60 -116.36 -50.60
CA ARG A 720 -68.92 -116.19 -49.30
C ARG A 720 -67.53 -115.58 -49.46
N TYR A 721 -66.73 -116.10 -50.38
CA TYR A 721 -65.39 -115.56 -50.67
C TYR A 721 -65.47 -114.10 -51.14
N LEU A 722 -66.37 -113.77 -52.07
CA LEU A 722 -66.54 -112.39 -52.55
C LEU A 722 -67.00 -111.43 -51.44
N LYS A 723 -67.85 -111.90 -50.51
CA LYS A 723 -68.28 -111.10 -49.37
C LYS A 723 -67.12 -110.81 -48.40
N GLU A 724 -66.25 -111.79 -48.18
CA GLU A 724 -65.02 -111.63 -47.39
C GLU A 724 -64.04 -110.67 -48.08
N CYS A 725 -63.87 -110.76 -49.41
CA CYS A 725 -63.09 -109.79 -50.18
C CYS A 725 -63.61 -108.37 -50.04
N GLN A 726 -64.94 -108.18 -50.12
CA GLN A 726 -65.57 -106.88 -49.95
C GLN A 726 -65.39 -106.33 -48.53
N GLN A 727 -65.53 -107.16 -47.50
CA GLN A 727 -65.31 -106.76 -46.12
C GLN A 727 -63.85 -106.37 -45.88
N HIS A 728 -62.90 -107.19 -46.37
CA HIS A 728 -61.48 -106.88 -46.27
C HIS A 728 -61.13 -105.57 -46.98
N LEU A 729 -61.67 -105.33 -48.18
CA LEU A 729 -61.49 -104.08 -48.91
C LEU A 729 -62.02 -102.88 -48.12
N ALA A 730 -63.23 -102.98 -47.56
CA ALA A 730 -63.81 -101.92 -46.74
C ALA A 730 -62.98 -101.63 -45.48
N ASP A 731 -62.48 -102.68 -44.80
CA ASP A 731 -61.63 -102.54 -43.62
C ASP A 731 -60.27 -101.92 -43.97
N THR A 732 -59.66 -102.33 -45.09
CA THR A 732 -58.42 -101.70 -45.58
C THR A 732 -58.63 -100.25 -45.97
N GLU A 733 -59.74 -99.92 -46.62
CA GLU A 733 -60.09 -98.54 -46.98
C GLU A 733 -60.31 -97.68 -45.73
N GLY A 734 -60.96 -98.25 -44.70
CA GLY A 734 -61.12 -97.62 -43.39
C GLY A 734 -59.78 -97.29 -42.73
N ARG A 735 -58.85 -98.25 -42.71
CA ARG A 735 -57.49 -98.04 -42.17
C ARG A 735 -56.71 -96.99 -42.95
N VAL A 736 -56.72 -97.06 -44.28
CA VAL A 736 -56.04 -96.06 -45.13
C VAL A 736 -56.63 -94.66 -44.91
N ARG A 737 -57.95 -94.53 -44.70
CA ARG A 737 -58.58 -93.26 -44.35
C ARG A 737 -58.15 -92.74 -42.97
N GLU A 738 -57.95 -93.60 -41.99
CA GLU A 738 -57.44 -93.23 -40.67
C GLU A 738 -55.95 -92.83 -40.72
N GLU A 739 -55.13 -93.56 -41.46
CA GLU A 739 -53.71 -93.21 -41.68
C GLU A 739 -53.57 -91.88 -42.42
N LEU A 740 -54.38 -91.64 -43.47
CA LEU A 740 -54.41 -90.36 -44.17
C LEU A 740 -54.84 -89.21 -43.25
N ARG A 741 -55.78 -89.46 -42.34
CA ARG A 741 -56.20 -88.47 -41.35
C ARG A 741 -55.07 -88.17 -40.36
N ALA A 742 -54.42 -89.20 -39.83
CA ALA A 742 -53.26 -89.05 -38.94
C ALA A 742 -52.11 -88.28 -39.62
N LEU A 743 -51.81 -88.59 -40.88
CA LEU A 743 -50.80 -87.86 -41.67
C LEU A 743 -51.17 -86.39 -41.91
N CYS A 744 -52.46 -86.09 -42.11
CA CYS A 744 -52.94 -84.71 -42.22
C CYS A 744 -52.81 -83.95 -40.89
N ASP A 745 -53.12 -84.59 -39.76
CA ASP A 745 -52.96 -84.00 -38.44
C ASP A 745 -51.48 -83.74 -38.13
N ASP A 746 -50.60 -84.70 -38.42
CA ASP A 746 -49.15 -84.56 -38.28
C ASP A 746 -48.58 -83.44 -39.15
N LYS A 747 -49.05 -83.33 -40.41
CA LYS A 747 -48.70 -82.23 -41.30
C LYS A 747 -49.09 -80.87 -40.69
N GLN A 748 -50.30 -80.75 -40.16
CA GLN A 748 -50.73 -79.50 -39.51
C GLN A 748 -49.91 -79.17 -38.27
N ILE A 749 -49.54 -80.17 -37.47
CA ILE A 749 -48.66 -79.98 -36.30
C ILE A 749 -47.28 -79.50 -36.74
N LEU A 750 -46.70 -80.09 -37.79
CA LEU A 750 -45.43 -79.68 -38.36
C LEU A 750 -45.48 -78.27 -38.93
N GLU A 751 -46.53 -77.90 -39.67
CA GLU A 751 -46.72 -76.55 -40.19
C GLU A 751 -46.84 -75.51 -39.07
N LYS A 752 -47.59 -75.82 -38.00
CA LYS A 752 -47.67 -74.95 -36.81
C LYS A 752 -46.31 -74.77 -36.14
N LYS A 753 -45.54 -75.85 -35.97
CA LYS A 753 -44.18 -75.78 -35.40
C LYS A 753 -43.26 -74.94 -36.29
N MET A 754 -43.24 -75.20 -37.59
CA MET A 754 -42.41 -74.44 -38.55
C MET A 754 -42.76 -72.95 -38.54
N ASN A 755 -44.05 -72.59 -38.46
CA ASN A 755 -44.46 -71.19 -38.38
C ASN A 755 -44.06 -70.54 -37.06
N SER A 756 -44.14 -71.27 -35.94
CA SER A 756 -43.66 -70.76 -34.64
C SER A 756 -42.14 -70.54 -34.62
N GLU A 757 -41.37 -71.42 -35.27
CA GLU A 757 -39.92 -71.29 -35.40
C GLU A 757 -39.54 -70.10 -36.29
N LYS A 758 -40.23 -69.92 -37.42
CA LYS A 758 -40.07 -68.75 -38.30
C LYS A 758 -40.34 -67.44 -37.57
N LEU A 759 -41.38 -67.39 -36.75
CA LEU A 759 -41.69 -66.20 -35.95
C LEU A 759 -40.58 -65.94 -34.91
N LYS A 760 -40.10 -66.98 -34.24
CA LYS A 760 -38.99 -66.88 -33.29
C LYS A 760 -37.73 -66.31 -33.95
N TRP A 761 -37.36 -66.82 -35.12
CA TRP A 761 -36.20 -66.33 -35.87
C TRP A 761 -36.38 -64.88 -36.37
N SER A 762 -37.61 -64.48 -36.70
CA SER A 762 -37.91 -63.09 -37.07
C SER A 762 -37.69 -62.15 -35.88
N ILE A 763 -38.20 -62.51 -34.71
CA ILE A 763 -38.03 -61.73 -33.48
C ILE A 763 -36.54 -61.63 -33.09
N GLU A 764 -35.82 -62.74 -33.15
CA GLU A 764 -34.38 -62.78 -32.83
C GLU A 764 -33.56 -61.92 -33.80
N ARG A 765 -33.90 -61.93 -35.10
CA ARG A 765 -33.28 -61.05 -36.09
C ARG A 765 -33.55 -59.57 -35.82
N GLU A 766 -34.78 -59.22 -35.46
CA GLU A 766 -35.14 -57.84 -35.11
C GLU A 766 -34.43 -57.36 -33.84
N ASP A 767 -34.30 -58.23 -32.82
CA ASP A 767 -33.55 -57.91 -31.61
C ASP A 767 -32.05 -57.68 -31.89
N LEU A 768 -31.43 -58.57 -32.67
CA LEU A 768 -30.04 -58.41 -33.09
C LEU A 768 -29.83 -57.14 -33.92
N GLN A 769 -30.79 -56.78 -34.78
CA GLN A 769 -30.74 -55.54 -35.55
C GLN A 769 -30.82 -54.30 -34.64
N LEU A 770 -31.70 -54.34 -33.62
CA LEU A 770 -31.78 -53.27 -32.61
C LEU A 770 -30.50 -53.15 -31.79
N GLN A 771 -29.85 -54.27 -31.45
CA GLN A 771 -28.55 -54.25 -30.76
C GLN A 771 -27.46 -53.63 -31.65
N LEU A 772 -27.39 -53.98 -32.94
CA LEU A 772 -26.47 -53.36 -33.89
C LEU A 772 -26.69 -51.86 -34.01
N ASP A 773 -27.95 -51.40 -34.06
CA ASP A 773 -28.26 -49.98 -34.13
C ASP A 773 -27.91 -49.24 -32.83
N ARG A 774 -28.00 -49.89 -31.66
CA ARG A 774 -27.49 -49.34 -30.39
C ARG A 774 -25.97 -49.17 -30.43
N PHE A 775 -25.24 -50.19 -30.89
CA PHE A 775 -23.78 -50.11 -31.01
C PHE A 775 -23.33 -49.03 -32.00
N ARG A 776 -24.04 -48.86 -33.13
CA ARG A 776 -23.77 -47.76 -34.07
C ARG A 776 -23.93 -46.39 -33.42
N ARG A 777 -25.03 -46.17 -32.68
CA ARG A 777 -25.24 -44.91 -31.96
C ARG A 777 -24.18 -44.68 -30.87
N GLN A 778 -23.75 -45.73 -30.17
CA GLN A 778 -22.66 -45.64 -29.20
C GLN A 778 -21.33 -45.26 -29.88
N ALA A 779 -21.01 -45.85 -31.03
CA ALA A 779 -19.83 -45.49 -31.80
C ALA A 779 -19.88 -44.02 -32.27
N ASP A 780 -21.03 -43.57 -32.78
CA ASP A 780 -21.23 -42.16 -33.17
C ASP A 780 -21.08 -41.22 -31.97
N GLN A 781 -21.60 -41.60 -30.80
CA GLN A 781 -21.46 -40.82 -29.57
C GLN A 781 -19.99 -40.72 -29.13
N VAL A 782 -19.21 -41.80 -29.21
CA VAL A 782 -17.76 -41.78 -28.93
C VAL A 782 -17.04 -40.81 -29.88
N THR A 783 -17.40 -40.77 -31.17
CA THR A 783 -16.79 -39.80 -32.09
C THR A 783 -17.16 -38.35 -31.77
N CYS A 784 -18.37 -38.10 -31.25
CA CYS A 784 -18.77 -36.76 -30.78
C CYS A 784 -17.98 -36.35 -29.54
N VAL A 785 -17.87 -37.24 -28.55
CA VAL A 785 -17.06 -37.00 -27.34
C VAL A 785 -15.59 -36.76 -27.70
N GLN A 786 -15.05 -37.49 -28.69
CA GLN A 786 -13.68 -37.27 -29.18
C GLN A 786 -13.50 -35.86 -29.76
N LYS A 787 -14.49 -35.35 -30.53
CA LYS A 787 -14.46 -33.99 -31.08
C LYS A 787 -14.55 -32.93 -29.98
N GLU A 788 -15.44 -33.12 -29.01
CA GLU A 788 -15.56 -32.23 -27.84
C GLU A 788 -14.26 -32.22 -27.03
N LYS A 789 -13.65 -33.39 -26.78
CA LYS A 789 -12.34 -33.50 -26.14
C LYS A 789 -11.26 -32.69 -26.88
N MET A 790 -11.23 -32.75 -28.21
CA MET A 790 -10.30 -31.95 -29.00
C MET A 790 -10.59 -30.44 -28.90
N SER A 791 -11.87 -30.04 -28.89
CA SER A 791 -12.26 -28.63 -28.68
C SER A 791 -11.81 -28.13 -27.31
N ILE A 792 -12.14 -28.85 -26.23
CA ILE A 792 -11.75 -28.53 -24.85
C ILE A 792 -10.23 -28.46 -24.73
N THR A 793 -9.50 -29.39 -25.34
CA THR A 793 -8.03 -29.35 -25.33
C THR A 793 -7.48 -28.11 -26.03
N SER A 794 -8.10 -27.69 -27.14
CA SER A 794 -7.70 -26.48 -27.85
C SER A 794 -8.02 -25.21 -27.06
N GLU A 795 -9.17 -25.15 -26.38
CA GLU A 795 -9.58 -24.05 -25.51
C GLU A 795 -8.69 -23.97 -24.26
N LEU A 796 -8.34 -25.10 -23.65
CA LEU A 796 -7.41 -25.19 -22.52
C LEU A 796 -6.02 -24.65 -22.91
N ASN A 797 -5.54 -24.99 -24.12
CA ASN A 797 -4.27 -24.48 -24.63
C ASN A 797 -4.34 -22.96 -24.89
N ALA A 798 -5.45 -22.45 -25.42
CA ALA A 798 -5.65 -21.01 -25.60
C ALA A 798 -5.69 -20.27 -24.27
N ALA A 799 -6.40 -20.80 -23.26
CA ALA A 799 -6.44 -20.25 -21.90
C ALA A 799 -5.04 -20.26 -21.25
N LYS A 800 -4.27 -21.34 -21.43
CA LYS A 800 -2.88 -21.44 -20.95
C LYS A 800 -1.98 -20.36 -21.57
N ILE A 801 -2.12 -20.09 -22.87
CA ILE A 801 -1.40 -19.00 -23.54
C ILE A 801 -1.82 -17.63 -22.98
N GLN A 802 -3.11 -17.40 -22.75
CA GLN A 802 -3.59 -16.15 -22.15
C GLN A 802 -3.05 -15.95 -20.72
N ILE A 803 -3.09 -16.99 -19.88
CA ILE A 803 -2.52 -16.95 -18.53
C ILE A 803 -1.03 -16.60 -18.58
N GLU A 804 -0.27 -17.19 -19.50
CA GLU A 804 1.15 -16.89 -19.62
C GLU A 804 1.41 -15.45 -20.10
N GLN A 805 0.56 -14.92 -20.99
CA GLN A 805 0.60 -13.50 -21.36
C GLN A 805 0.31 -12.57 -20.18
N TYR A 806 -0.67 -12.91 -19.33
CA TYR A 806 -0.96 -12.15 -18.11
C TYR A 806 0.20 -12.23 -17.10
N ARG A 807 0.84 -13.40 -16.95
CA ARG A 807 2.03 -13.55 -16.10
C ARG A 807 3.20 -12.69 -16.56
N VAL A 808 3.42 -12.56 -17.87
CA VAL A 808 4.45 -11.66 -18.42
C VAL A 808 4.11 -10.20 -18.14
N LYS A 809 2.84 -9.79 -18.31
CA LYS A 809 2.40 -8.42 -17.97
C LYS A 809 2.57 -8.11 -16.48
N LEU A 810 2.19 -9.03 -15.60
CA LEU A 810 2.36 -8.89 -14.15
C LEU A 810 3.84 -8.77 -13.76
N ARG A 811 4.72 -9.58 -14.36
CA ARG A 811 6.18 -9.46 -14.15
C ARG A 811 6.69 -8.07 -14.53
N LYS A 812 6.30 -7.57 -15.71
CA LYS A 812 6.68 -6.22 -16.16
C LYS A 812 6.18 -5.13 -15.20
N GLN A 813 4.94 -5.21 -14.75
CA GLN A 813 4.39 -4.26 -13.77
C GLN A 813 5.09 -4.34 -12.41
N SER A 814 5.49 -5.55 -11.99
CA SER A 814 6.28 -5.75 -10.77
C SER A 814 7.66 -5.10 -10.90
N GLU A 815 8.34 -5.26 -12.03
CA GLU A 815 9.63 -4.60 -12.32
C GLU A 815 9.50 -3.07 -12.34
N GLU A 816 8.42 -2.54 -12.93
CA GLU A 816 8.11 -1.10 -12.91
C GLU A 816 7.85 -0.59 -11.49
N LEU A 817 7.12 -1.32 -10.65
CA LEU A 817 6.89 -0.98 -9.25
C LEU A 817 8.16 -1.03 -8.40
N GLU A 818 9.04 -2.01 -8.64
CA GLU A 818 10.33 -2.11 -7.97
C GLU A 818 11.24 -0.93 -8.33
N ALA A 819 11.26 -0.52 -9.61
CA ALA A 819 11.97 0.68 -10.05
C ALA A 819 11.44 1.95 -9.39
N ILE A 820 10.11 2.11 -9.30
CA ILE A 820 9.47 3.24 -8.59
C ILE A 820 9.81 3.22 -7.10
N SER A 821 9.84 2.04 -6.47
CA SER A 821 10.24 1.90 -5.06
C SER A 821 11.69 2.34 -4.84
N ALA A 822 12.60 1.93 -5.71
CA ALA A 822 13.99 2.35 -5.65
C ALA A 822 14.15 3.87 -5.86
N GLU A 823 13.38 4.47 -6.78
CA GLU A 823 13.37 5.91 -6.98
C GLU A 823 12.82 6.66 -5.75
N LYS A 824 11.76 6.13 -5.12
CA LYS A 824 11.22 6.67 -3.86
C LYS A 824 12.26 6.62 -2.75
N GLU A 825 13.00 5.53 -2.61
CA GLU A 825 14.10 5.41 -1.64
C GLU A 825 15.19 6.46 -1.91
N ASN A 826 15.58 6.66 -3.18
CA ASN A 826 16.52 7.72 -3.56
C ASN A 826 16.00 9.12 -3.21
N VAL A 827 14.71 9.39 -3.44
CA VAL A 827 14.08 10.67 -3.03
C VAL A 827 14.09 10.83 -1.51
N THR A 828 13.84 9.78 -0.74
CA THR A 828 13.93 9.85 0.72
C THR A 828 15.36 10.10 1.20
N HIS A 829 16.36 9.51 0.55
CA HIS A 829 17.77 9.80 0.83
C HIS A 829 18.12 11.27 0.53
N LEU A 830 17.70 11.78 -0.63
CA LEU A 830 17.87 13.19 -0.99
C LEU A 830 17.15 14.12 0.00
N MET A 831 15.97 13.76 0.49
CA MET A 831 15.24 14.54 1.50
C MET A 831 16.04 14.63 2.81
N VAL A 832 16.69 13.53 3.23
CA VAL A 832 17.57 13.53 4.41
C VAL A 832 18.81 14.39 4.17
N GLU A 833 19.43 14.33 2.99
CA GLU A 833 20.55 15.22 2.64
C GLU A 833 20.14 16.70 2.62
N PHE A 834 18.96 17.03 2.09
CA PHE A 834 18.42 18.38 2.13
C PHE A 834 18.17 18.86 3.56
N GLN A 835 17.60 18.01 4.43
CA GLN A 835 17.43 18.35 5.84
C GLN A 835 18.77 18.60 6.53
N LYS A 836 19.79 17.80 6.20
CA LYS A 836 21.14 17.99 6.73
C LYS A 836 21.75 19.31 6.27
N LEU A 837 21.63 19.64 4.99
CA LEU A 837 22.08 20.92 4.44
C LEU A 837 21.34 22.11 5.04
N ASP A 838 20.02 21.99 5.26
CA ASP A 838 19.23 23.02 5.93
C ASP A 838 19.69 23.19 7.38
N GLN A 839 19.97 22.10 8.09
CA GLN A 839 20.51 22.14 9.45
C GLN A 839 21.91 22.78 9.50
N GLU A 840 22.80 22.43 8.56
CA GLU A 840 24.12 23.06 8.42
C GLU A 840 24.01 24.55 8.11
N SER A 841 23.09 24.95 7.21
CA SER A 841 22.81 26.35 6.90
C SER A 841 22.28 27.11 8.12
N GLN A 842 21.34 26.53 8.88
CA GLN A 842 20.83 27.11 10.13
C GLN A 842 21.93 27.27 11.18
N GLU A 843 22.87 26.33 11.27
CA GLU A 843 24.04 26.45 12.15
C GLU A 843 25.01 27.56 11.71
N GLU A 844 25.25 27.71 10.41
CA GLU A 844 26.03 28.83 9.88
C GLU A 844 25.36 30.18 10.14
N ILE A 845 24.04 30.28 9.96
CA ILE A 845 23.26 31.47 10.30
C ILE A 845 23.39 31.77 11.80
N LYS A 846 23.29 30.76 12.68
CA LYS A 846 23.51 30.95 14.12
C LYS A 846 24.91 31.45 14.43
N LYS A 847 25.95 30.90 13.80
CA LYS A 847 27.34 31.37 13.97
C LYS A 847 27.51 32.81 13.49
N ALA A 848 26.91 33.15 12.35
CA ALA A 848 26.92 34.50 11.81
C ALA A 848 26.22 35.48 12.76
N ASN A 849 25.05 35.13 13.30
CA ASN A 849 24.33 35.95 14.27
C ASN A 849 25.11 36.18 15.56
N VAL A 850 25.74 35.13 16.12
CA VAL A 850 26.62 35.28 17.29
C VAL A 850 27.79 36.23 17.00
N LEU A 851 28.33 36.19 15.78
CA LEU A 851 29.41 37.10 15.38
C LEU A 851 28.91 38.53 15.17
N ILE A 852 27.70 38.71 14.64
CA ILE A 852 27.01 40.01 14.55
C ILE A 852 26.79 40.57 15.96
N ASP A 853 26.20 39.81 16.88
CA ASP A 853 25.97 40.23 18.27
C ASP A 853 27.27 40.66 18.95
N LYS A 854 28.36 39.91 18.70
CA LYS A 854 29.69 40.26 19.22
C LYS A 854 30.19 41.58 18.64
N LEU A 855 30.09 41.76 17.32
CA LEU A 855 30.49 43.00 16.64
C LEU A 855 29.62 44.19 17.06
N GLU A 856 28.33 43.99 17.28
CA GLU A 856 27.42 45.00 17.81
C GLU A 856 27.79 45.37 19.24
N GLY A 857 28.17 44.40 20.08
CA GLY A 857 28.70 44.64 21.41
C GLY A 857 30.03 45.41 21.38
N GLU A 858 30.96 45.06 20.49
CA GLU A 858 32.20 45.79 20.27
C GLU A 858 31.94 47.22 19.78
N LEU A 859 30.97 47.42 18.88
CA LEU A 859 30.55 48.73 18.38
C LEU A 859 29.94 49.58 19.50
N GLN A 860 29.06 49.01 20.33
CA GLN A 860 28.47 49.69 21.48
C GLN A 860 29.54 50.09 22.51
N ASN A 861 30.51 49.23 22.76
CA ASN A 861 31.64 49.54 23.64
C ASN A 861 32.50 50.67 23.07
N ALA A 862 32.83 50.61 21.77
CA ALA A 862 33.56 51.68 21.09
C ALA A 862 32.78 53.01 21.11
N GLN A 863 31.46 52.97 20.89
CA GLN A 863 30.59 54.15 21.02
C GLN A 863 30.60 54.70 22.45
N ALA A 864 30.56 53.84 23.47
CA ALA A 864 30.61 54.25 24.86
C ALA A 864 31.97 54.87 25.23
N GLU A 865 33.08 54.32 24.73
CA GLU A 865 34.42 54.89 24.89
C GLU A 865 34.54 56.24 24.19
N LEU A 866 34.04 56.36 22.96
CA LEU A 866 34.05 57.61 22.20
C LEU A 866 33.16 58.67 22.85
N GLU A 867 32.00 58.30 23.38
CA GLU A 867 31.12 59.19 24.16
C GLU A 867 31.80 59.62 25.47
N LYS A 868 32.55 58.73 26.13
CA LYS A 868 33.36 59.03 27.32
C LYS A 868 34.47 60.03 26.98
N GLU A 869 35.25 59.79 25.93
CA GLU A 869 36.28 60.72 25.45
C GLU A 869 35.66 62.07 25.06
N ARG A 870 34.50 62.07 24.40
CA ARG A 870 33.77 63.30 24.06
C ARG A 870 33.38 64.09 25.30
N ARG A 871 32.90 63.42 26.36
CA ARG A 871 32.63 64.07 27.66
C ARG A 871 33.90 64.60 28.31
N GLU A 872 35.02 63.88 28.20
CA GLU A 872 36.32 64.31 28.72
C GLU A 872 36.86 65.53 27.97
N VAL A 873 36.72 65.57 26.64
CA VAL A 873 37.06 66.74 25.81
C VAL A 873 36.17 67.94 26.15
N ILE A 874 34.86 67.73 26.39
CA ILE A 874 33.97 68.78 26.86
C ILE A 874 34.42 69.30 28.23
N SER A 875 34.75 68.40 29.17
CA SER A 875 35.28 68.78 30.49
C SER A 875 36.57 69.58 30.40
N LEU A 876 37.52 69.15 29.56
CA LEU A 876 38.78 69.86 29.33
C LEU A 876 38.55 71.22 28.67
N LYS A 877 37.55 71.33 27.79
CA LYS A 877 37.15 72.61 27.19
C LYS A 877 36.53 73.54 28.23
N ASP A 878 35.67 73.04 29.10
CA ASP A 878 35.08 73.81 30.18
C ASP A 878 36.15 74.27 31.19
N GLU A 879 37.14 73.44 31.51
CA GLU A 879 38.30 73.80 32.32
C GLU A 879 39.18 74.86 31.64
N HIS A 880 39.39 74.74 30.32
CA HIS A 880 40.10 75.72 29.52
C HIS A 880 39.36 77.06 29.48
N ASP A 881 38.04 77.03 29.27
CA ASP A 881 37.19 78.23 29.23
C ASP A 881 37.14 78.90 30.62
N LEU A 882 37.09 78.12 31.70
CA LEU A 882 37.21 78.61 33.07
C LEU A 882 38.60 79.23 33.34
N SER A 883 39.66 78.60 32.82
CA SER A 883 41.03 79.13 32.89
C SER A 883 41.16 80.43 32.09
N MET A 884 40.53 80.53 30.92
CA MET A 884 40.48 81.73 30.10
C MET A 884 39.73 82.88 30.78
N ILE A 885 38.60 82.59 31.42
CA ILE A 885 37.86 83.57 32.24
C ILE A 885 38.72 84.04 33.41
N THR A 886 39.43 83.12 34.07
CA THR A 886 40.36 83.45 35.17
C THR A 886 41.52 84.33 34.68
N ILE A 887 42.08 84.03 33.51
CA ILE A 887 43.12 84.85 32.86
C ILE A 887 42.57 86.24 32.50
N GLN A 888 41.35 86.35 31.97
CA GLN A 888 40.73 87.63 31.67
C GLN A 888 40.47 88.44 32.96
N HIS A 889 40.01 87.81 34.02
CA HIS A 889 39.84 88.46 35.33
C HIS A 889 41.18 88.92 35.93
N LEU A 890 42.24 88.11 35.79
CA LEU A 890 43.60 88.50 36.20
C LEU A 890 44.14 89.66 35.34
N LYS A 891 43.90 89.66 34.02
CA LYS A 891 44.24 90.77 33.13
C LYS A 891 43.51 92.06 33.52
N GLY A 892 42.22 91.96 33.88
CA GLY A 892 41.45 93.08 34.43
C GLY A 892 42.07 93.61 35.73
N ARG A 893 42.40 92.74 36.67
CA ARG A 893 43.09 93.13 37.91
C ARG A 893 44.47 93.74 37.68
N ILE A 894 45.22 93.26 36.69
CA ILE A 894 46.52 93.85 36.30
C ILE A 894 46.29 95.25 35.74
N ALA A 895 45.32 95.45 34.86
CA ALA A 895 44.99 96.78 34.33
C ALA A 895 44.55 97.75 35.44
N ASP A 896 43.76 97.30 36.41
CA ASP A 896 43.37 98.10 37.58
C ASP A 896 44.56 98.46 38.47
N LEU A 897 45.52 97.54 38.62
CA LEU A 897 46.75 97.77 39.37
C LEU A 897 47.69 98.73 38.62
N ASP A 898 47.82 98.60 37.31
CA ASP A 898 48.59 99.52 36.47
C ASP A 898 47.99 100.93 36.54
N GLN A 899 46.67 101.05 36.52
CA GLN A 899 45.98 102.34 36.70
C GLN A 899 46.26 102.93 38.08
N LYS A 900 46.25 102.11 39.14
CA LYS A 900 46.63 102.55 40.50
C LYS A 900 48.10 102.95 40.59
N VAL A 901 49.01 102.26 39.90
CA VAL A 901 50.42 102.64 39.83
C VAL A 901 50.56 103.99 39.15
N ILE A 902 49.89 104.22 38.01
CA ILE A 902 49.87 105.52 37.32
C ILE A 902 49.32 106.63 38.23
N ASP A 903 48.25 106.36 38.97
CA ASP A 903 47.67 107.35 39.88
C ASP A 903 48.56 107.63 41.11
N LEU A 904 49.26 106.61 41.62
CA LEU A 904 50.28 106.78 42.66
C LEU A 904 51.50 107.54 42.13
N GLU A 905 51.96 107.28 40.91
CA GLU A 905 53.02 108.05 40.27
C GLU A 905 52.63 109.51 40.12
N ARG A 906 51.40 109.81 39.72
CA ARG A 906 50.86 111.18 39.68
C ARG A 906 50.80 111.81 41.07
N GLN A 907 50.45 111.06 42.11
CA GLN A 907 50.45 111.56 43.49
C GLN A 907 51.87 111.83 44.00
N CYS A 908 52.82 110.94 43.73
CA CYS A 908 54.23 111.12 44.02
C CYS A 908 54.81 112.34 43.28
N GLU A 909 54.41 112.57 42.03
CA GLU A 909 54.85 113.74 41.27
C GLU A 909 54.26 115.04 41.83
N LYS A 910 53.00 115.03 42.28
CA LYS A 910 52.40 116.14 43.02
C LYS A 910 53.16 116.40 44.33
N LEU A 911 53.46 115.35 45.09
CA LEU A 911 54.22 115.44 46.33
C LEU A 911 55.63 116.01 46.10
N LEU A 912 56.33 115.57 45.06
CA LEU A 912 57.63 116.12 44.64
C LEU A 912 57.55 117.60 44.24
N LYS A 913 56.46 118.03 43.59
CA LYS A 913 56.23 119.45 43.27
C LYS A 913 56.01 120.28 44.55
N THR A 914 55.22 119.79 45.50
CA THR A 914 55.09 120.43 46.83
C THR A 914 56.38 120.40 47.62
N GLU A 915 57.17 119.32 47.56
CA GLU A 915 58.47 119.23 48.23
C GLU A 915 59.45 120.26 47.66
N ARG A 916 59.53 120.42 46.33
CA ARG A 916 60.34 121.47 45.70
C ARG A 916 59.87 122.87 46.07
N TYR A 917 58.55 123.08 46.15
CA TYR A 917 57.98 124.36 46.59
C TYR A 917 58.35 124.66 48.06
N ASN A 918 58.24 123.66 48.94
CA ASN A 918 58.60 123.77 50.34
C ASN A 918 60.11 123.98 50.52
N GLN A 919 60.96 123.25 49.79
CA GLN A 919 62.41 123.48 49.78
C GLN A 919 62.78 124.89 49.33
N LYS A 920 62.09 125.42 48.31
CA LYS A 920 62.33 126.80 47.82
C LYS A 920 61.83 127.85 48.82
N THR A 921 60.75 127.57 49.54
CA THR A 921 60.22 128.41 50.61
C THR A 921 61.15 128.40 51.83
N ILE A 922 61.64 127.23 52.24
CA ILE A 922 62.64 127.08 53.31
C ILE A 922 63.93 127.80 52.92
N GLN A 923 64.38 127.70 51.65
CA GLN A 923 65.55 128.42 51.17
C GLN A 923 65.36 129.95 51.30
N LEU A 924 64.21 130.49 50.88
CA LEU A 924 63.87 131.92 51.05
C LEU A 924 63.82 132.34 52.52
N VAL A 925 63.26 131.51 53.40
CA VAL A 925 63.22 131.78 54.84
C VAL A 925 64.64 131.78 55.42
N CYS A 926 65.47 130.81 55.08
CA CYS A 926 66.88 130.75 55.50
C CYS A 926 67.70 131.94 54.98
N GLU A 927 67.52 132.34 53.71
CA GLU A 927 68.16 133.53 53.13
C GLU A 927 67.72 134.81 53.87
N SER A 928 66.44 134.95 54.20
CA SER A 928 65.93 136.09 55.00
C SER A 928 66.43 136.10 56.46
N PHE A 929 66.71 134.92 57.03
CA PHE A 929 67.25 134.79 58.38
C PHE A 929 68.73 135.20 58.42
N TRP A 930 69.51 134.75 57.42
CA TRP A 930 70.91 135.15 57.25
C TRP A 930 71.08 136.65 56.98
N GLU A 931 70.19 137.27 56.20
CA GLU A 931 70.20 138.72 55.99
C GLU A 931 69.90 139.51 57.28
N ARG A 932 69.01 139.01 58.15
CA ARG A 932 68.76 139.58 59.48
C ARG A 932 69.95 139.41 60.41
N GLU A 933 70.61 138.25 60.40
CA GLU A 933 71.79 137.98 61.21
C GLU A 933 72.99 138.85 60.80
N GLU A 934 73.21 139.06 59.50
CA GLU A 934 74.19 140.04 59.00
C GLU A 934 73.84 141.49 59.36
N PHE A 935 72.55 141.84 59.42
CA PHE A 935 72.10 143.17 59.86
C PHE A 935 72.36 143.40 61.36
N VAL A 936 72.08 142.40 62.20
CA VAL A 936 72.38 142.42 63.65
C VAL A 936 73.88 142.47 63.91
N ASN A 937 74.69 141.71 63.15
CA ASN A 937 76.15 141.75 63.27
C ASN A 937 76.75 143.09 62.81
N ARG A 938 76.14 143.76 61.83
CA ARG A 938 76.50 145.14 61.46
C ARG A 938 76.15 146.16 62.56
N LEU A 939 75.03 145.99 63.26
CA LEU A 939 74.66 146.82 64.42
C LEU A 939 75.61 146.60 65.62
N ARG A 940 76.00 145.35 65.90
CA ARG A 940 76.98 145.02 66.96
C ARG A 940 78.35 145.65 66.70
N ARG A 941 78.86 145.62 65.45
CA ARG A 941 80.13 146.30 65.09
C ARG A 941 80.07 147.83 65.30
N ARG A 942 78.98 148.49 64.94
CA ARG A 942 78.83 149.95 65.14
C ARG A 942 78.70 150.33 66.62
N SER A 943 78.08 149.48 67.43
CA SER A 943 78.00 149.67 68.89
C SER A 943 79.38 149.56 69.55
N TYR A 944 80.19 148.58 69.13
CA TYR A 944 81.55 148.38 69.62
C TYR A 944 82.48 149.56 69.26
N GLU A 945 82.39 150.11 68.03
CA GLU A 945 83.17 151.28 67.63
C GLU A 945 82.77 152.57 68.36
N ARG A 946 81.48 152.79 68.64
CA ARG A 946 81.02 153.90 69.51
C ARG A 946 81.60 153.82 70.91
N ARG A 947 81.69 152.60 71.46
CA ARG A 947 82.24 152.35 72.80
C ARG A 947 83.72 152.76 72.90
N LYS A 948 84.52 152.36 71.90
CA LYS A 948 85.95 152.72 71.81
C LYS A 948 86.19 154.22 71.68
N LEU A 949 85.30 154.94 70.98
CA LEU A 949 85.39 156.39 70.85
C LEU A 949 85.10 157.11 72.18
N ILE A 950 84.14 156.60 72.96
CA ILE A 950 83.79 157.13 74.28
C ILE A 950 84.91 156.87 75.28
N GLU A 951 85.46 155.65 75.33
CA GLU A 951 86.61 155.33 76.19
C GLU A 951 87.83 156.23 75.87
N HIS A 952 88.15 156.42 74.58
CA HIS A 952 89.26 157.31 74.20
C HIS A 952 89.00 158.78 74.56
N PHE A 953 87.75 159.24 74.48
CA PHE A 953 87.38 160.61 74.88
C PHE A 953 87.51 160.82 76.39
N VAL A 954 87.10 159.84 77.21
CA VAL A 954 87.25 159.89 78.67
C VAL A 954 88.72 159.89 79.10
N ASP A 955 89.57 159.07 78.47
CA ASP A 955 91.00 159.04 78.76
C ASP A 955 91.69 160.39 78.44
N LYS A 956 91.34 161.02 77.30
CA LYS A 956 91.88 162.34 76.91
C LYS A 956 91.41 163.48 77.82
N VAL A 957 90.17 163.43 78.29
CA VAL A 957 89.66 164.41 79.27
C VAL A 957 90.35 164.24 80.62
N GLY A 958 90.65 163.00 81.03
CA GLY A 958 91.45 162.70 82.20
C GLY A 958 92.88 163.25 82.13
N GLU A 959 93.56 163.11 80.98
CA GLU A 959 94.90 163.67 80.75
C GLU A 959 94.93 165.21 80.81
N ILE A 960 93.89 165.88 80.30
CA ILE A 960 93.78 167.34 80.32
C ILE A 960 93.54 167.85 81.75
N ILE A 961 92.66 167.21 82.53
CA ILE A 961 92.37 167.60 83.92
C ILE A 961 93.60 167.41 84.82
N ALA A 962 94.40 166.36 84.60
CA ALA A 962 95.65 166.12 85.30
C ALA A 962 96.70 167.23 85.07
N SER A 963 96.66 167.92 83.93
CA SER A 963 97.58 169.02 83.63
C SER A 963 97.29 170.33 84.40
N PHE A 964 96.09 170.47 84.99
CA PHE A 964 95.64 171.70 85.68
C PHE A 964 95.55 171.59 87.21
N LYS A 965 95.99 170.49 87.84
CA LYS A 965 95.86 170.25 89.30
C LYS A 965 94.42 170.45 89.83
N GLY A 966 93.42 170.12 89.01
CA GLY A 966 92.01 170.10 89.43
C GLY A 966 91.64 168.76 90.07
N ASP A 967 90.71 168.81 91.02
CA ASP A 967 90.15 167.65 91.75
C ASP A 967 89.63 166.55 90.79
N SER A 968 90.00 165.29 91.03
CA SER A 968 89.79 164.15 90.11
C SER A 968 88.41 163.49 90.21
N ASP A 969 87.58 163.90 91.17
CA ASP A 969 86.25 163.33 91.46
C ASP A 969 85.29 163.22 90.25
N PRO A 970 85.27 164.15 89.26
CA PRO A 970 84.39 164.02 88.09
C PRO A 970 84.80 162.89 87.13
N VAL A 971 86.10 162.60 87.02
CA VAL A 971 86.64 161.56 86.12
C VAL A 971 86.37 160.19 86.72
N ASP A 972 86.54 160.04 88.04
CA ASP A 972 86.24 158.80 88.76
C ASP A 972 84.73 158.46 88.71
N SER A 973 83.86 159.47 88.76
CA SER A 973 82.40 159.29 88.56
C SER A 973 82.04 158.86 87.11
N MET A 974 82.78 159.30 86.10
CA MET A 974 82.58 158.86 84.71
C MET A 974 83.10 157.43 84.50
N GLN A 975 84.26 157.07 85.07
CA GLN A 975 84.81 155.72 85.03
C GLN A 975 83.83 154.71 85.68
N ALA A 976 83.24 155.05 86.82
CA ALA A 976 82.25 154.22 87.51
C ALA A 976 80.95 154.02 86.70
N THR A 977 80.57 155.00 85.87
CA THR A 977 79.38 154.89 85.00
C THR A 977 79.65 153.97 83.80
N ILE A 978 80.87 153.99 83.25
CA ILE A 978 81.29 153.07 82.17
C ILE A 978 81.35 151.62 82.67
N GLU A 979 81.84 151.38 83.89
CA GLU A 979 81.83 150.03 84.48
C GLU A 979 80.41 149.51 84.75
N LYS A 980 79.45 150.38 85.09
CA LYS A 980 78.03 150.01 85.17
C LYS A 980 77.44 149.58 83.83
N TRP A 981 77.88 150.17 82.71
CA TRP A 981 77.42 149.75 81.37
C TRP A 981 78.04 148.42 80.93
N LYS A 982 79.27 148.11 81.33
CA LYS A 982 79.87 146.77 81.11
C LYS A 982 79.10 145.66 81.81
N LEU A 983 78.59 145.90 83.01
CA LEU A 983 77.81 144.91 83.78
C LEU A 983 76.41 144.64 83.20
N ALA A 984 75.79 145.63 82.54
CA ALA A 984 74.49 145.44 81.89
C ALA A 984 74.58 144.59 80.61
N ASP A 985 75.65 144.74 79.83
CA ASP A 985 75.87 143.96 78.59
C ASP A 985 76.09 142.45 78.86
N VAL A 986 76.70 142.08 80.00
CA VAL A 986 76.90 140.66 80.39
C VAL A 986 75.57 139.98 80.74
N HIS A 987 74.56 140.75 81.18
CA HIS A 987 73.24 140.20 81.50
C HIS A 987 72.41 139.93 80.22
N ASP A 988 72.57 140.76 79.19
CA ASP A 988 71.91 140.55 77.88
C ASP A 988 72.54 139.39 77.07
N GLU A 989 73.83 139.08 77.26
CA GLU A 989 74.46 137.88 76.67
C GLU A 989 73.98 136.57 77.31
N MET A 990 73.71 136.56 78.63
CA MET A 990 73.19 135.38 79.32
C MET A 990 71.74 135.02 78.97
N ASP A 991 70.89 136.02 78.67
CA ASP A 991 69.49 135.78 78.26
C ASP A 991 69.39 135.29 76.80
N HIS A 992 70.35 135.69 75.96
CA HIS A 992 70.43 135.20 74.58
C HIS A 992 70.85 133.72 74.52
N ASP A 993 71.81 133.29 75.34
CA ASP A 993 72.28 131.89 75.41
C ASP A 993 71.26 130.91 76.01
N SER A 994 70.31 131.41 76.82
CA SER A 994 69.20 130.61 77.33
C SER A 994 68.13 130.37 76.25
N LYS A 995 67.85 131.37 75.39
CA LYS A 995 66.95 131.22 74.23
C LYS A 995 67.53 130.33 73.13
N THR A 996 68.85 130.34 72.92
CA THR A 996 69.52 129.45 71.95
C THR A 996 69.49 127.97 72.39
N ARG A 997 69.48 127.69 73.70
CA ARG A 997 69.34 126.32 74.23
C ARG A 997 67.91 125.78 74.14
N ALA A 998 66.89 126.62 74.31
CA ALA A 998 65.49 126.23 74.13
C ALA A 998 65.17 125.87 72.66
N LEU A 999 65.63 126.68 71.69
CA LEU A 999 65.46 126.41 70.25
C LEU A 999 66.21 125.16 69.77
N LYS A 1000 67.26 124.73 70.47
CA LYS A 1000 68.00 123.50 70.14
C LYS A 1000 67.26 122.24 70.58
N ALA A 1001 66.48 122.31 71.66
CA ALA A 1001 65.68 121.19 72.15
C ALA A 1001 64.44 120.94 71.27
N ASP A 1002 63.77 122.00 70.81
CA ASP A 1002 62.58 121.88 69.93
C ASP A 1002 62.91 121.33 68.52
N VAL A 1003 64.17 121.46 68.07
CA VAL A 1003 64.64 120.91 66.78
C VAL A 1003 65.01 119.42 66.89
N GLU A 1004 65.34 118.92 68.09
CA GLU A 1004 65.59 117.49 68.32
C GLU A 1004 64.28 116.67 68.43
N GLU A 1005 63.14 117.29 68.77
CA GLU A 1005 61.84 116.62 68.91
C GLU A 1005 61.10 116.41 67.55
N LEU A 1006 61.48 117.15 66.49
CA LEU A 1006 60.80 117.12 65.18
C LEU A 1006 61.47 116.27 64.10
N GLY A 1007 62.52 115.50 64.41
CA GLY A 1007 63.33 114.82 63.40
C GLY A 1007 63.59 113.34 63.64
N SER A 1008 62.80 112.46 63.01
CA SER A 1008 63.13 111.04 62.90
C SER A 1008 64.40 110.83 62.05
N GLY A 1009 65.54 110.67 62.72
CA GLY A 1009 66.70 109.81 62.41
C GLY A 1009 67.38 109.90 61.04
N ASP A 1010 66.66 109.65 59.93
CA ASP A 1010 67.28 109.33 58.64
C ASP A 1010 67.22 110.47 57.61
N GLN A 1011 66.25 111.40 57.74
CA GLN A 1011 66.12 112.52 56.81
C GLN A 1011 67.11 113.66 57.11
N LEU A 1012 67.45 113.91 58.37
CA LEU A 1012 68.44 114.93 58.76
C LEU A 1012 69.89 114.53 58.38
N SER A 1013 70.24 113.24 58.52
CA SER A 1013 71.53 112.69 58.11
C SER A 1013 71.77 112.80 56.60
N THR A 1014 70.71 112.65 55.80
CA THR A 1014 70.76 112.79 54.34
C THR A 1014 70.85 114.26 53.90
N ALA A 1015 70.18 115.18 54.61
CA ALA A 1015 70.30 116.62 54.38
C ALA A 1015 71.69 117.15 54.77
N TYR A 1016 72.25 116.70 55.91
CA TYR A 1016 73.60 117.08 56.36
C TYR A 1016 74.69 116.57 55.40
N LYS A 1017 74.53 115.35 54.86
CA LYS A 1017 75.43 114.81 53.81
C LYS A 1017 75.31 115.55 52.48
N ARG A 1018 74.10 115.93 52.03
CA ARG A 1018 73.92 116.71 50.77
C ARG A 1018 74.53 118.11 50.87
N VAL A 1019 74.36 118.81 52.00
CA VAL A 1019 74.93 120.15 52.20
C VAL A 1019 76.46 120.11 52.29
N LEU A 1020 77.05 119.09 52.93
CA LEU A 1020 78.50 118.89 52.95
C LEU A 1020 79.09 118.47 51.58
N SER A 1021 78.30 117.87 50.69
CA SER A 1021 78.75 117.50 49.33
C SER A 1021 78.58 118.59 48.27
N SER A 1022 77.73 119.59 48.49
CA SER A 1022 77.52 120.70 47.55
C SER A 1022 78.50 121.87 47.71
N SER A 1023 79.25 121.96 48.81
CA SER A 1023 80.29 122.99 49.03
C SER A 1023 81.69 122.61 48.50
N ARG A 1024 81.81 121.51 47.72
CA ARG A 1024 83.08 121.09 47.08
C ARG A 1024 83.10 121.14 45.55
N LYS A 1025 82.08 121.71 44.91
CA LYS A 1025 82.05 121.96 43.45
C LYS A 1025 81.54 123.37 43.13
N LYS A 1026 82.30 124.35 43.61
CA LYS A 1026 82.55 125.66 42.99
C LYS A 1026 83.81 126.26 43.64
N HIS A 1027 84.89 125.47 43.57
CA HIS A 1027 86.21 125.92 43.17
C HIS A 1027 86.73 124.89 42.16
#